data_AF-A0A840VRF9-F1
#
_entry.id   AF-A0A840VRF9-F1
#
_cell.length_a   1.000
_cell.length_b   1.000
_cell.length_c   1.000
_cell.angle_alpha   90.00
_cell.angle_beta   90.00
_cell.angle_gamma   90.00
#
_symmetry.space_group_name_H-M   'P 1'
#
loop_
_entity.id
_entity.type
_entity.pdbx_description
1 polymer ?
#
loop_
_entity_poly.entity_id
_entity_poly.type
_entity_poly.pdbx_seq_one_letter_code
_entity_poly.pdbx_strand_id
1 'polypeptide(L)'
;MSAHRGRRWGAALLGAIVFASLLGGGSAQAIASAQPVADGNYRFNVKISFGAELGCSGALINQDWVLTAKSCFVTGTTPVVAGPPSLPSTVLVGRTDLTGTTGQQRAVASLKPHPDRDLVLVRLSTPVTDVGPVTLASTAPAAAETLTATGYGRTTTEWIPSRLHQGAFTVDDVAATTVGLSGATSGATLCRGDAGAPVFRDNAGVTTLVAVVASSWQKGCLGEVETRDGATATRVDDLAAWINEQTADVQIFGVQADGRLTYSVIDSATGDLRANRTSTAALSFAPKAMATLNENTILITDTGGNMYRVDVTGFDPLTFTTTNILGGFSPYNRMTYDGYGSLYFIHGTTNQLNRRTITSAKPTGADINRGTAIDTGFSQKTIASPGPGRILGTISDGRLLSYRIYGNGEGGWTVGTLATTGWNAATHLLSPGGGVYYTRNSAGRLDRFRDANPLDGSGTDLTAFPNDPVSASGWNQVLLSARPWIGLVSVFGAKSDGRLSYTALDPVTGAKRISTVSAQTLGFAPKAMAALNSDTLLVTNNESLYRVDITGTDPLTFTRTAEPIGGVGTNSRLVYDGFGSLFLQRGGALDRYTVTKAKPANVTADITAKTAIIGSGFGVPSMAATGKGRLLATTSAGILAAYTIPAAGGWSRVDPASSGWGGVTSLFSPGGGHYYRRDANGVVTGWLDASPYNGSGTDLTAFVPAGSSSTGWDPLLSAVPYDSWPDSTRRW
;
A
#
# COMPACT_ATOMS: atom_id res chain seq x y z
N MET A 1 -31.06 -49.65 73.73
CA MET A 1 -31.24 -48.48 74.61
C MET A 1 -31.74 -47.33 73.76
N SER A 2 -32.83 -46.67 74.20
CA SER A 2 -33.54 -45.49 73.65
C SER A 2 -33.97 -45.55 72.18
N ALA A 3 -35.24 -45.82 71.79
CA ALA A 3 -36.54 -45.23 72.18
C ALA A 3 -36.69 -43.75 71.83
N HIS A 4 -37.61 -43.44 70.90
CA HIS A 4 -38.77 -42.52 70.99
C HIS A 4 -39.21 -42.14 69.55
N ARG A 5 -40.36 -42.64 69.05
CA ARG A 5 -41.75 -42.11 69.19
C ARG A 5 -41.84 -40.62 68.81
N GLY A 6 -42.74 -40.11 67.97
CA GLY A 6 -43.96 -40.62 67.32
C GLY A 6 -44.57 -39.47 66.46
N ARG A 7 -45.33 -39.78 65.41
CA ARG A 7 -46.83 -39.69 65.36
C ARG A 7 -47.32 -38.21 65.46
N ARG A 8 -48.04 -37.58 64.52
CA ARG A 8 -49.35 -37.96 63.92
C ARG A 8 -49.87 -36.86 62.95
N TRP A 9 -50.55 -37.34 61.89
CA TRP A 9 -51.81 -36.83 61.28
C TRP A 9 -51.75 -35.55 60.44
N GLY A 10 -52.38 -35.46 59.26
CA GLY A 10 -53.26 -36.39 58.54
C GLY A 10 -53.91 -35.67 57.33
N ALA A 11 -54.38 -36.48 56.37
CA ALA A 11 -55.42 -36.25 55.33
C ALA A 11 -55.30 -34.97 54.47
N ALA A 12 -55.35 -35.02 53.14
CA ALA A 12 -56.51 -35.39 52.31
C ALA A 12 -56.07 -35.14 50.84
N LEU A 13 -56.12 -36.11 49.93
CA LEU A 13 -57.24 -36.56 49.08
C LEU A 13 -57.02 -36.19 47.59
N LEU A 14 -57.10 -37.24 46.77
CA LEU A 14 -57.66 -37.34 45.41
C LEU A 14 -56.89 -36.84 44.18
N GLY A 15 -56.68 -37.80 43.26
CA GLY A 15 -56.54 -37.52 41.83
C GLY A 15 -55.80 -38.60 41.04
N ALA A 16 -56.34 -39.81 40.92
CA ALA A 16 -55.83 -40.83 39.99
C ALA A 16 -56.29 -40.55 38.55
N ILE A 17 -55.36 -40.49 37.60
CA ILE A 17 -55.66 -40.50 36.15
C ILE A 17 -54.71 -41.47 35.42
N VAL A 18 -55.34 -42.56 34.96
CA VAL A 18 -55.16 -43.35 33.71
C VAL A 18 -53.79 -43.34 33.02
N PHE A 19 -53.16 -44.53 33.00
CA PHE A 19 -52.14 -44.92 32.01
C PHE A 19 -52.79 -45.15 30.65
N ALA A 20 -52.40 -44.37 29.64
CA ALA A 20 -52.67 -44.65 28.23
C ALA A 20 -51.34 -44.78 27.48
N SER A 21 -51.02 -46.01 27.09
CA SER A 21 -50.00 -46.34 26.10
C SER A 21 -50.45 -45.87 24.72
N LEU A 22 -49.70 -44.93 24.13
CA LEU A 22 -49.79 -44.56 22.72
C LEU A 22 -48.37 -44.43 22.14
N LEU A 23 -48.14 -45.17 21.06
CA LEU A 23 -47.00 -45.08 20.16
C LEU A 23 -46.82 -43.63 19.69
N GLY A 24 -45.84 -42.92 20.26
CA GLY A 24 -45.37 -41.65 19.75
C GLY A 24 -44.28 -41.90 18.72
N GLY A 25 -44.63 -41.73 17.44
CA GLY A 25 -43.73 -41.94 16.31
C GLY A 25 -42.41 -41.19 16.47
N GLY A 26 -41.33 -41.85 16.08
CA GLY A 26 -40.08 -41.17 15.77
C GLY A 26 -40.38 -40.14 14.69
N SER A 27 -40.50 -38.88 15.07
CA SER A 27 -40.28 -37.78 14.15
C SER A 27 -38.82 -37.91 13.73
N ALA A 28 -38.64 -38.39 12.50
CA ALA A 28 -37.43 -38.16 11.74
C ALA A 28 -37.13 -36.66 11.82
N GLN A 29 -36.17 -36.28 12.66
CA GLN A 29 -35.61 -34.94 12.61
C GLN A 29 -34.74 -34.90 11.37
N ALA A 30 -35.30 -34.35 10.29
CA ALA A 30 -34.54 -33.95 9.13
C ALA A 30 -33.62 -32.80 9.55
N ILE A 31 -32.31 -33.05 9.65
CA ILE A 31 -31.28 -32.03 9.81
C ILE A 31 -30.61 -31.85 8.44
N ALA A 32 -30.91 -30.74 7.77
CA ALA A 32 -30.36 -30.34 6.48
C ALA A 32 -28.94 -29.76 6.64
N SER A 33 -27.98 -30.67 6.80
CA SER A 33 -26.57 -30.72 6.34
C SER A 33 -25.67 -29.51 5.99
N ALA A 34 -26.03 -28.26 6.24
CA ALA A 34 -25.05 -27.18 6.37
C ALA A 34 -25.10 -26.68 7.82
N GLN A 35 -24.09 -27.02 8.62
CA GLN A 35 -24.07 -26.60 10.02
C GLN A 35 -23.62 -25.14 10.10
N PRO A 36 -24.42 -24.22 10.66
CA PRO A 36 -23.97 -22.86 10.89
C PRO A 36 -22.74 -22.85 11.79
N VAL A 37 -21.73 -22.07 11.43
CA VAL A 37 -20.52 -21.92 12.24
C VAL A 37 -20.83 -21.01 13.44
N ALA A 38 -20.31 -21.40 14.61
CA ALA A 38 -20.41 -20.59 15.82
C ALA A 38 -19.53 -19.32 15.71
N ASP A 39 -19.95 -18.24 16.36
CA ASP A 39 -19.18 -17.00 16.35
C ASP A 39 -17.78 -17.22 16.94
N GLY A 40 -16.78 -16.59 16.31
CA GLY A 40 -15.38 -16.70 16.74
C GLY A 40 -14.62 -17.87 16.12
N ASN A 41 -15.29 -18.85 15.51
CA ASN A 41 -14.63 -19.98 14.84
C ASN A 41 -14.27 -19.65 13.38
N TYR A 42 -13.16 -20.23 12.92
CA TYR A 42 -12.64 -20.13 11.55
C TYR A 42 -12.60 -18.71 10.97
N ARG A 43 -12.17 -17.73 11.79
CA ARG A 43 -12.11 -16.30 11.42
C ARG A 43 -11.21 -16.00 10.20
N PHE A 44 -10.38 -16.93 9.76
CA PHE A 44 -9.64 -16.80 8.50
C PHE A 44 -10.55 -16.83 7.26
N ASN A 45 -11.81 -17.27 7.38
CA ASN A 45 -12.76 -17.24 6.26
C ASN A 45 -13.04 -15.81 5.83
N VAL A 46 -13.19 -15.65 4.51
CA VAL A 46 -13.54 -14.36 3.93
C VAL A 46 -14.72 -14.47 2.98
N LYS A 47 -15.56 -13.43 2.97
CA LYS A 47 -16.54 -13.20 1.91
C LYS A 47 -15.92 -12.24 0.90
N ILE A 48 -15.89 -12.65 -0.36
CA ILE A 48 -15.44 -11.81 -1.47
C ILE A 48 -16.65 -11.33 -2.24
N SER A 49 -16.70 -10.04 -2.55
CA SER A 49 -17.67 -9.43 -3.45
C SER A 49 -16.93 -8.85 -4.65
N PHE A 50 -17.31 -9.27 -5.85
CA PHE A 50 -16.76 -8.80 -7.12
C PHE A 50 -17.86 -8.13 -7.93
N GLY A 51 -17.79 -6.80 -8.06
CA GLY A 51 -18.92 -6.00 -8.54
C GLY A 51 -20.13 -6.09 -7.61
N ALA A 52 -21.33 -5.87 -8.15
CA ALA A 52 -22.58 -5.89 -7.38
C ALA A 52 -23.19 -7.28 -7.21
N GLU A 53 -22.77 -8.27 -8.01
CA GLU A 53 -23.55 -9.49 -8.24
C GLU A 53 -22.83 -10.79 -7.86
N LEU A 54 -21.48 -10.82 -7.91
CA LEU A 54 -20.74 -12.06 -7.67
C LEU A 54 -20.19 -12.11 -6.23
N GLY A 55 -20.66 -13.10 -5.47
CA GLY A 55 -20.14 -13.43 -4.15
C GLY A 55 -19.34 -14.73 -4.18
N CYS A 56 -18.17 -14.74 -3.57
CA CYS A 56 -17.31 -15.92 -3.39
C CYS A 56 -16.87 -16.06 -1.93
N SER A 57 -16.22 -17.19 -1.63
CA SER A 57 -15.50 -17.44 -0.38
C SER A 57 -13.99 -17.35 -0.60
N GLY A 58 -13.22 -17.37 0.49
CA GLY A 58 -11.75 -17.34 0.46
C GLY A 58 -11.15 -17.59 1.83
N ALA A 59 -9.82 -17.61 1.89
CA ALA A 59 -9.06 -17.77 3.13
C ALA A 59 -7.98 -16.69 3.28
N LEU A 60 -7.93 -16.06 4.45
CA LEU A 60 -6.82 -15.20 4.85
C LEU A 60 -5.60 -16.07 5.15
N ILE A 61 -4.54 -15.94 4.35
CA ILE A 61 -3.30 -16.74 4.51
C ILE A 61 -2.15 -15.92 5.11
N ASN A 62 -2.25 -14.59 5.08
CA ASN A 62 -1.47 -13.66 5.90
C ASN A 62 -2.26 -12.34 6.03
N GLN A 63 -1.72 -11.37 6.76
CA GLN A 63 -2.42 -10.11 7.04
C GLN A 63 -2.81 -9.29 5.78
N ASP A 64 -2.13 -9.44 4.65
CA ASP A 64 -2.39 -8.68 3.42
C ASP A 64 -2.97 -9.50 2.28
N TRP A 65 -3.01 -10.82 2.43
CA TRP A 65 -3.25 -11.74 1.32
C TRP A 65 -4.33 -12.77 1.65
N VAL A 66 -5.28 -12.85 0.73
CA VAL A 66 -6.31 -13.88 0.69
C VAL A 66 -6.04 -14.82 -0.48
N LEU A 67 -6.33 -16.10 -0.27
CA LEU A 67 -6.33 -17.11 -1.31
C LEU A 67 -7.78 -17.50 -1.68
N THR A 68 -8.07 -17.57 -2.98
CA THR A 68 -9.38 -17.93 -3.53
C THR A 68 -9.22 -18.46 -4.97
N ALA A 69 -10.32 -18.81 -5.65
CA ALA A 69 -10.33 -19.28 -7.03
C ALA A 69 -10.25 -18.11 -8.04
N LYS A 70 -9.64 -18.30 -9.23
CA LYS A 70 -9.63 -17.27 -10.30
C LYS A 70 -11.04 -17.01 -10.79
N SER A 71 -11.88 -18.04 -10.84
CA SER A 71 -13.29 -17.95 -11.23
C SER A 71 -14.09 -16.88 -10.47
N CYS A 72 -13.64 -16.46 -9.27
CA CYS A 72 -14.25 -15.38 -8.49
C CYS A 72 -14.04 -13.96 -9.05
N PHE A 73 -13.14 -13.79 -10.02
CA PHE A 73 -12.80 -12.48 -10.60
C PHE A 73 -12.93 -12.47 -12.14
N VAL A 74 -13.70 -13.41 -12.70
CA VAL A 74 -13.91 -13.50 -14.15
C VAL A 74 -15.15 -12.70 -14.55
N THR A 75 -15.03 -11.90 -15.61
CA THR A 75 -16.16 -11.27 -16.31
C THR A 75 -16.32 -11.89 -17.70
N GLY A 76 -17.38 -12.67 -17.90
CA GLY A 76 -17.62 -13.39 -19.16
C GLY A 76 -16.52 -14.42 -19.42
N THR A 77 -15.81 -14.29 -20.53
CA THR A 77 -14.69 -15.17 -20.92
C THR A 77 -13.31 -14.53 -20.72
N THR A 78 -13.25 -13.35 -20.10
CA THR A 78 -11.98 -12.61 -19.92
C THR A 78 -11.13 -13.27 -18.85
N PRO A 79 -9.88 -13.68 -19.14
CA PRO A 79 -9.00 -14.26 -18.14
C PRO A 79 -8.65 -13.26 -17.04
N VAL A 80 -8.47 -13.77 -15.82
CA VAL A 80 -7.91 -12.97 -14.71
C VAL A 80 -6.44 -12.69 -14.99
N VAL A 81 -6.06 -11.42 -15.00
CA VAL A 81 -4.67 -10.97 -15.17
C VAL A 81 -4.13 -10.39 -13.87
N ALA A 82 -2.80 -10.37 -13.73
CA ALA A 82 -2.17 -9.73 -12.58
C ALA A 82 -2.40 -8.21 -12.60
N GLY A 83 -2.71 -7.62 -11.45
CA GLY A 83 -3.03 -6.20 -11.32
C GLY A 83 -4.37 -5.95 -10.62
N PRO A 84 -4.89 -4.71 -10.62
CA PRO A 84 -6.19 -4.41 -10.02
C PRO A 84 -7.32 -5.27 -10.64
N PRO A 85 -8.35 -5.65 -9.87
CA PRO A 85 -9.51 -6.35 -10.42
C PRO A 85 -10.24 -5.49 -11.46
N SER A 86 -10.90 -6.12 -12.44
CA SER A 86 -11.62 -5.40 -13.50
C SER A 86 -12.92 -4.72 -13.01
N LEU A 87 -13.44 -5.12 -11.85
CA LEU A 87 -14.56 -4.49 -11.16
C LEU A 87 -14.17 -4.12 -9.73
N PRO A 88 -14.81 -3.10 -9.14
CA PRO A 88 -14.68 -2.82 -7.70
C PRO A 88 -14.96 -4.08 -6.89
N SER A 89 -14.04 -4.40 -5.98
CA SER A 89 -14.09 -5.65 -5.23
C SER A 89 -13.78 -5.41 -3.77
N THR A 90 -14.51 -6.10 -2.89
CA THR A 90 -14.30 -6.05 -1.45
C THR A 90 -14.12 -7.44 -0.88
N VAL A 91 -13.39 -7.49 0.23
CA VAL A 91 -13.14 -8.69 1.02
C VAL A 91 -13.52 -8.38 2.45
N LEU A 92 -14.44 -9.17 2.99
CA LEU A 92 -14.82 -9.12 4.40
C LEU A 92 -14.20 -10.31 5.13
N VAL A 93 -13.32 -10.01 6.08
CA VAL A 93 -12.49 -10.99 6.80
C VAL A 93 -12.97 -11.14 8.23
N GLY A 94 -13.06 -12.38 8.74
CA GLY A 94 -13.25 -12.64 10.17
C GLY A 94 -14.66 -12.41 10.71
N ARG A 95 -15.68 -12.47 9.84
CA ARG A 95 -17.09 -12.29 10.21
C ARG A 95 -17.91 -13.56 9.94
N THR A 96 -18.30 -14.28 10.99
CA THR A 96 -19.17 -15.47 10.87
C THR A 96 -20.60 -15.11 10.48
N ASP A 97 -21.17 -14.05 11.06
CA ASP A 97 -22.50 -13.52 10.75
C ASP A 97 -22.39 -12.18 10.02
N LEU A 98 -22.75 -12.16 8.74
CA LEU A 98 -22.64 -11.02 7.85
C LEU A 98 -23.52 -9.83 8.26
N THR A 99 -24.52 -10.04 9.12
CA THR A 99 -25.36 -8.97 9.69
C THR A 99 -24.69 -8.25 10.85
N GLY A 100 -23.66 -8.87 11.45
CA GLY A 100 -22.87 -8.29 12.54
C GLY A 100 -21.85 -7.25 12.08
N THR A 101 -21.13 -6.69 13.06
CA THR A 101 -20.12 -5.65 12.84
C THR A 101 -18.67 -6.10 13.07
N THR A 102 -18.46 -7.36 13.46
CA THR A 102 -17.14 -7.95 13.74
C THR A 102 -16.29 -8.11 12.47
N GLY A 103 -14.97 -8.26 12.61
CA GLY A 103 -14.09 -8.43 11.46
C GLY A 103 -13.86 -7.15 10.66
N GLN A 104 -13.25 -7.29 9.48
CA GLN A 104 -12.69 -6.17 8.73
C GLN A 104 -13.01 -6.27 7.25
N GLN A 105 -13.59 -5.20 6.69
CA GLN A 105 -13.80 -5.07 5.25
C GLN A 105 -12.65 -4.30 4.62
N ARG A 106 -12.13 -4.79 3.50
CA ARG A 106 -11.04 -4.21 2.71
C ARG A 106 -11.40 -4.19 1.24
N ALA A 107 -10.91 -3.19 0.51
CA ALA A 107 -10.89 -3.25 -0.94
C ALA A 107 -9.78 -4.20 -1.43
N VAL A 108 -9.91 -4.69 -2.66
CA VAL A 108 -8.86 -5.46 -3.32
C VAL A 108 -7.92 -4.52 -4.06
N ALA A 109 -6.64 -4.51 -3.68
CA ALA A 109 -5.60 -3.70 -4.32
C ALA A 109 -5.08 -4.33 -5.61
N SER A 110 -4.85 -5.65 -5.61
CA SER A 110 -4.34 -6.37 -6.79
C SER A 110 -4.56 -7.87 -6.70
N LEU A 111 -4.65 -8.51 -7.86
CA LEU A 111 -4.71 -9.94 -8.06
C LEU A 111 -3.35 -10.47 -8.55
N LYS A 112 -2.99 -11.67 -8.12
CA LYS A 112 -1.85 -12.46 -8.60
C LYS A 112 -2.36 -13.87 -8.95
N PRO A 113 -2.87 -14.08 -10.17
CA PRO A 113 -3.38 -15.38 -10.59
C PRO A 113 -2.23 -16.39 -10.70
N HIS A 114 -2.46 -17.62 -10.22
CA HIS A 114 -1.54 -18.72 -10.49
C HIS A 114 -1.58 -19.06 -11.98
N PRO A 115 -0.43 -19.29 -12.64
CA PRO A 115 -0.39 -19.58 -14.08
C PRO A 115 -1.25 -20.80 -14.43
N ASP A 116 -1.05 -21.91 -13.73
CA ASP A 116 -1.58 -23.22 -14.16
C ASP A 116 -2.73 -23.79 -13.30
N ARG A 117 -3.20 -23.06 -12.27
CA ARG A 117 -4.25 -23.54 -11.34
C ARG A 117 -5.38 -22.54 -11.23
N ASP A 118 -6.61 -22.99 -10.96
CA ASP A 118 -7.74 -22.12 -10.61
C ASP A 118 -7.56 -21.56 -9.19
N LEU A 119 -6.60 -20.63 -9.07
CA LEU A 119 -6.16 -20.04 -7.82
C LEU A 119 -5.66 -18.60 -8.06
N VAL A 120 -5.99 -17.70 -7.16
CA VAL A 120 -5.50 -16.32 -7.18
C VAL A 120 -5.19 -15.85 -5.77
N LEU A 121 -4.05 -15.18 -5.63
CA LEU A 121 -3.73 -14.38 -4.46
C LEU A 121 -4.34 -12.99 -4.61
N VAL A 122 -5.08 -12.57 -3.60
CA VAL A 122 -5.80 -11.30 -3.54
C VAL A 122 -5.14 -10.43 -2.49
N ARG A 123 -4.50 -9.35 -2.93
CA ARG A 123 -3.89 -8.36 -2.04
C ARG A 123 -4.95 -7.40 -1.52
N LEU A 124 -5.04 -7.26 -0.20
CA LEU A 124 -5.91 -6.31 0.48
C LEU A 124 -5.34 -4.90 0.36
N SER A 125 -6.22 -3.88 0.38
CA SER A 125 -5.81 -2.47 0.34
C SER A 125 -5.02 -2.02 1.57
N THR A 126 -5.31 -2.63 2.73
CA THR A 126 -4.55 -2.49 3.97
C THR A 126 -4.55 -3.80 4.75
N PRO A 127 -3.54 -4.05 5.60
CA PRO A 127 -3.48 -5.28 6.38
C PRO A 127 -4.68 -5.46 7.33
N VAL A 128 -5.02 -6.72 7.59
CA VAL A 128 -5.92 -7.17 8.66
C VAL A 128 -5.06 -7.69 9.82
N THR A 129 -5.17 -7.07 10.99
CA THR A 129 -4.25 -7.30 12.12
C THR A 129 -4.87 -8.03 13.32
N ASP A 130 -6.20 -8.12 13.39
CA ASP A 130 -6.98 -8.69 14.50
C ASP A 130 -7.58 -10.08 14.19
N VAL A 131 -7.21 -10.65 13.05
CA VAL A 131 -7.60 -11.98 12.58
C VAL A 131 -6.35 -12.79 12.28
N GLY A 132 -6.23 -13.97 12.89
CA GLY A 132 -5.15 -14.91 12.60
C GLY A 132 -5.37 -15.58 11.24
N PRO A 133 -4.34 -15.65 10.37
CA PRO A 133 -4.43 -16.37 9.09
C PRO A 133 -4.42 -17.89 9.29
N VAL A 134 -4.92 -18.61 8.28
CA VAL A 134 -4.77 -20.08 8.21
C VAL A 134 -3.39 -20.43 7.65
N THR A 135 -2.77 -21.46 8.22
CA THR A 135 -1.50 -21.98 7.72
C THR A 135 -1.73 -22.90 6.53
N LEU A 136 -0.80 -22.93 5.57
CA LEU A 136 -0.87 -23.86 4.45
C LEU A 136 -0.45 -25.26 4.90
N ALA A 137 -1.13 -26.29 4.42
CA ALA A 137 -0.64 -27.65 4.52
C ALA A 137 0.68 -27.77 3.73
N SER A 138 1.58 -28.63 4.21
CA SER A 138 2.81 -29.03 3.49
C SER A 138 2.74 -30.47 2.97
N THR A 139 1.60 -31.14 3.19
CA THR A 139 1.36 -32.53 2.81
C THR A 139 0.05 -32.63 2.03
N ALA A 140 0.09 -33.37 0.93
CA ALA A 140 -1.06 -33.67 0.11
C ALA A 140 -2.21 -34.30 0.93
N PRO A 141 -3.47 -34.11 0.53
CA PRO A 141 -4.57 -34.91 1.06
C PRO A 141 -4.37 -36.39 0.76
N ALA A 142 -4.86 -37.27 1.63
CA ALA A 142 -4.91 -38.71 1.40
C ALA A 142 -6.29 -39.13 0.86
N ALA A 143 -6.33 -40.18 0.05
CA ALA A 143 -7.61 -40.78 -0.37
C ALA A 143 -8.41 -41.24 0.86
N ALA A 144 -9.73 -41.05 0.82
CA ALA A 144 -10.67 -41.28 1.92
C ALA A 144 -10.43 -40.44 3.19
N GLU A 145 -9.50 -39.48 3.16
CA GLU A 145 -9.37 -38.47 4.22
C GLU A 145 -10.65 -37.64 4.31
N THR A 146 -11.11 -37.33 5.53
CA THR A 146 -12.21 -36.39 5.75
C THR A 146 -11.65 -35.00 6.04
N LEU A 147 -12.08 -34.01 5.26
CA LEU A 147 -11.71 -32.60 5.37
C LEU A 147 -12.94 -31.76 5.71
N THR A 148 -12.71 -30.57 6.27
CA THR A 148 -13.76 -29.59 6.53
C THR A 148 -13.70 -28.50 5.47
N ALA A 149 -14.85 -28.10 4.92
CA ALA A 149 -14.97 -26.90 4.11
C ALA A 149 -15.91 -25.90 4.76
N THR A 150 -15.59 -24.61 4.67
CA THR A 150 -16.41 -23.50 5.21
C THR A 150 -16.65 -22.44 4.15
N GLY A 151 -17.87 -21.91 4.06
CA GLY A 151 -18.20 -20.93 3.03
C GLY A 151 -19.49 -20.15 3.27
N TYR A 152 -19.68 -19.14 2.42
CA TYR A 152 -20.86 -18.27 2.37
C TYR A 152 -21.68 -18.47 1.08
N GLY A 153 -21.54 -19.64 0.46
CA GLY A 153 -22.36 -20.06 -0.66
C GLY A 153 -23.76 -20.42 -0.24
N ARG A 154 -24.62 -20.57 -1.24
CA ARG A 154 -26.01 -21.00 -1.10
C ARG A 154 -26.11 -22.31 -0.29
N THR A 155 -27.20 -22.51 0.45
CA THR A 155 -27.48 -23.82 1.07
C THR A 155 -28.58 -24.57 0.31
N THR A 156 -29.04 -25.69 0.86
CA THR A 156 -30.21 -26.43 0.36
C THR A 156 -31.52 -25.65 0.55
N THR A 157 -31.55 -24.63 1.43
CA THR A 157 -32.76 -23.91 1.83
C THR A 157 -32.66 -22.39 1.71
N GLU A 158 -31.47 -21.81 1.61
CA GLU A 158 -31.26 -20.35 1.62
C GLU A 158 -30.43 -19.88 0.41
N TRP A 159 -30.96 -18.88 -0.33
CA TRP A 159 -30.34 -18.39 -1.58
C TRP A 159 -29.07 -17.56 -1.36
N ILE A 160 -29.06 -16.70 -0.33
CA ILE A 160 -27.94 -15.83 0.05
C ILE A 160 -27.74 -15.93 1.56
N PRO A 161 -26.93 -16.89 2.03
CA PRO A 161 -26.76 -17.07 3.46
C PRO A 161 -26.05 -15.92 4.14
N SER A 162 -26.65 -15.45 5.23
CA SER A 162 -26.06 -14.40 6.07
C SER A 162 -25.01 -14.94 7.06
N ARG A 163 -24.90 -16.26 7.20
CA ARG A 163 -23.98 -16.91 8.14
C ARG A 163 -22.98 -17.80 7.42
N LEU A 164 -21.78 -17.95 7.97
CA LEU A 164 -20.80 -18.93 7.53
C LEU A 164 -21.30 -20.33 7.89
N HIS A 165 -21.21 -21.26 6.94
CA HIS A 165 -21.58 -22.65 7.14
C HIS A 165 -20.38 -23.57 6.96
N GLN A 166 -20.46 -24.77 7.55
CA GLN A 166 -19.46 -25.81 7.39
C GLN A 166 -20.06 -27.14 6.95
N GLY A 167 -19.25 -27.93 6.26
CA GLY A 167 -19.54 -29.32 5.89
C GLY A 167 -18.29 -30.19 5.94
N ALA A 168 -18.48 -31.49 6.17
CA ALA A 168 -17.42 -32.50 6.10
C ALA A 168 -17.44 -33.16 4.72
N PHE A 169 -16.26 -33.33 4.13
CA PHE A 169 -16.08 -33.85 2.77
C PHE A 169 -15.02 -34.95 2.76
N THR A 170 -15.33 -36.05 2.09
CA THR A 170 -14.39 -37.16 1.87
C THR A 170 -13.59 -36.89 0.60
N VAL A 171 -12.28 -37.12 0.66
CA VAL A 171 -11.40 -37.08 -0.50
C VAL A 171 -11.63 -38.32 -1.36
N ASP A 172 -12.14 -38.11 -2.57
CA ASP A 172 -12.40 -39.19 -3.54
C ASP A 172 -11.12 -39.56 -4.31
N ASP A 173 -10.44 -38.55 -4.84
CA ASP A 173 -9.22 -38.70 -5.63
C ASP A 173 -8.27 -37.51 -5.44
N VAL A 174 -6.98 -37.75 -5.66
CA VAL A 174 -5.92 -36.75 -5.54
C VAL A 174 -5.11 -36.73 -6.83
N ALA A 175 -5.32 -35.70 -7.64
CA ALA A 175 -4.56 -35.44 -8.85
C ALA A 175 -3.39 -34.48 -8.57
N ALA A 176 -2.54 -34.22 -9.58
CA ALA A 176 -1.34 -33.38 -9.41
C ALA A 176 -1.63 -31.99 -8.82
N THR A 177 -2.70 -31.32 -9.25
CA THR A 177 -3.04 -29.95 -8.85
C THR A 177 -4.42 -29.81 -8.19
N THR A 178 -5.21 -30.89 -8.17
CA THR A 178 -6.60 -30.87 -7.71
C THR A 178 -6.91 -32.06 -6.81
N VAL A 179 -7.98 -31.93 -6.05
CA VAL A 179 -8.57 -32.99 -5.22
C VAL A 179 -10.06 -33.08 -5.50
N GLY A 180 -10.56 -34.30 -5.67
CA GLY A 180 -11.99 -34.61 -5.76
C GLY A 180 -12.59 -34.76 -4.36
N LEU A 181 -13.77 -34.18 -4.15
CA LEU A 181 -14.44 -34.14 -2.86
C LEU A 181 -15.91 -34.55 -3.00
N SER A 182 -16.39 -35.40 -2.09
CA SER A 182 -17.80 -35.74 -1.94
C SER A 182 -18.27 -35.48 -0.52
N GLY A 183 -19.56 -35.20 -0.31
CA GLY A 183 -20.10 -34.98 1.04
C GLY A 183 -19.90 -36.22 1.92
N ALA A 184 -19.20 -36.06 3.06
CA ALA A 184 -18.99 -37.15 4.01
C ALA A 184 -20.28 -37.53 4.77
N THR A 185 -21.28 -36.65 4.75
CA THR A 185 -22.61 -36.86 5.31
C THR A 185 -23.69 -36.49 4.29
N SER A 186 -24.87 -37.09 4.44
CA SER A 186 -25.99 -36.87 3.51
C SER A 186 -26.39 -35.39 3.44
N GLY A 187 -26.31 -34.83 2.23
CA GLY A 187 -26.66 -33.43 1.92
C GLY A 187 -25.55 -32.41 2.19
N ALA A 188 -24.35 -32.83 2.62
CA ALA A 188 -23.18 -31.97 2.57
C ALA A 188 -22.81 -31.73 1.10
N THR A 189 -22.90 -30.48 0.65
CA THR A 189 -22.66 -30.09 -0.74
C THR A 189 -22.04 -28.70 -0.79
N LEU A 190 -21.34 -28.39 -1.88
CA LEU A 190 -20.75 -27.08 -2.14
C LEU A 190 -21.56 -26.39 -3.23
N CYS A 191 -21.98 -25.15 -2.98
CA CYS A 191 -22.91 -24.45 -3.85
C CYS A 191 -22.33 -23.17 -4.43
N ARG A 192 -23.11 -22.49 -5.31
CA ARG A 192 -22.75 -21.18 -5.84
C ARG A 192 -22.49 -20.22 -4.68
N GLY A 193 -21.35 -19.57 -4.73
CA GLY A 193 -20.82 -18.72 -3.67
C GLY A 193 -19.83 -19.40 -2.72
N ASP A 194 -19.68 -20.73 -2.78
CA ASP A 194 -18.59 -21.47 -2.12
C ASP A 194 -17.35 -21.59 -3.00
N ALA A 195 -17.38 -21.13 -4.25
CA ALA A 195 -16.16 -20.99 -5.04
C ALA A 195 -15.14 -20.16 -4.24
N GLY A 196 -13.91 -20.68 -4.15
CA GLY A 196 -12.87 -20.11 -3.32
C GLY A 196 -12.88 -20.53 -1.84
N ALA A 197 -13.86 -21.31 -1.38
CA ALA A 197 -13.96 -21.73 0.02
C ALA A 197 -12.72 -22.52 0.47
N PRO A 198 -12.18 -22.27 1.68
CA PRO A 198 -11.12 -23.10 2.24
C PRO A 198 -11.60 -24.51 2.54
N VAL A 199 -10.78 -25.49 2.14
CA VAL A 199 -10.88 -26.89 2.53
C VAL A 199 -9.65 -27.21 3.37
N PHE A 200 -9.84 -27.63 4.62
CA PHE A 200 -8.77 -27.72 5.61
C PHE A 200 -8.88 -28.95 6.51
N ARG A 201 -7.75 -29.33 7.10
CA ARG A 201 -7.71 -30.23 8.26
C ARG A 201 -7.93 -29.41 9.52
N ASP A 202 -8.72 -29.94 10.44
CA ASP A 202 -8.86 -29.39 11.79
C ASP A 202 -8.42 -30.44 12.80
N ASN A 203 -7.28 -30.18 13.44
CA ASN A 203 -6.73 -31.03 14.50
C ASN A 203 -6.85 -30.29 15.83
N ALA A 204 -7.98 -30.47 16.51
CA ALA A 204 -8.28 -29.86 17.81
C ALA A 204 -8.13 -28.32 17.81
N GLY A 205 -8.64 -27.66 16.77
CA GLY A 205 -8.61 -26.20 16.61
C GLY A 205 -7.39 -25.68 15.84
N VAL A 206 -6.40 -26.52 15.59
CA VAL A 206 -5.26 -26.18 14.72
C VAL A 206 -5.65 -26.49 13.27
N THR A 207 -5.86 -25.44 12.48
CA THR A 207 -6.33 -25.54 11.10
C THR A 207 -5.19 -25.38 10.08
N THR A 208 -5.14 -26.28 9.10
CA THR A 208 -4.21 -26.22 7.97
C THR A 208 -4.95 -26.32 6.65
N LEU A 209 -4.81 -25.31 5.79
CA LEU A 209 -5.45 -25.21 4.48
C LEU A 209 -4.86 -26.25 3.52
N VAL A 210 -5.72 -27.13 3.00
CA VAL A 210 -5.34 -28.23 2.09
C VAL A 210 -5.67 -27.89 0.64
N ALA A 211 -6.83 -27.28 0.42
CA ALA A 211 -7.29 -26.91 -0.91
C ALA A 211 -8.26 -25.72 -0.87
N VAL A 212 -8.56 -25.18 -2.05
CA VAL A 212 -9.54 -24.11 -2.27
C VAL A 212 -10.58 -24.61 -3.27
N VAL A 213 -11.87 -24.51 -2.95
CA VAL A 213 -12.96 -24.99 -3.83
C VAL A 213 -12.91 -24.28 -5.18
N ALA A 214 -12.86 -25.04 -6.28
CA ALA A 214 -12.82 -24.51 -7.64
C ALA A 214 -14.19 -24.65 -8.32
N SER A 215 -14.76 -25.85 -8.31
CA SER A 215 -16.05 -26.15 -8.96
C SER A 215 -16.84 -27.21 -8.20
N SER A 216 -18.16 -27.25 -8.40
CA SER A 216 -19.04 -28.26 -7.83
C SER A 216 -20.20 -28.53 -8.78
N TRP A 217 -20.71 -29.77 -8.80
CA TRP A 217 -21.91 -30.16 -9.53
C TRP A 217 -23.21 -29.58 -8.96
N GLN A 218 -23.18 -28.94 -7.79
CA GLN A 218 -24.34 -28.25 -7.19
C GLN A 218 -25.51 -29.17 -6.79
N LYS A 219 -25.32 -30.49 -6.73
CA LYS A 219 -26.36 -31.42 -6.30
C LYS A 219 -26.83 -31.08 -4.89
N GLY A 220 -28.14 -30.96 -4.73
CA GLY A 220 -28.79 -30.63 -3.45
C GLY A 220 -28.80 -29.13 -3.11
N CYS A 221 -28.15 -28.27 -3.91
CA CYS A 221 -28.22 -26.83 -3.72
C CYS A 221 -29.61 -26.29 -4.07
N LEU A 222 -30.06 -25.24 -3.36
CA LEU A 222 -31.38 -24.66 -3.60
C LEU A 222 -31.52 -24.18 -5.05
N GLY A 223 -32.55 -24.69 -5.72
CA GLY A 223 -32.90 -24.35 -7.10
C GLY A 223 -32.13 -25.12 -8.17
N GLU A 224 -31.28 -26.09 -7.80
CA GLU A 224 -30.50 -26.90 -8.73
C GLU A 224 -31.09 -28.32 -8.81
N VAL A 225 -31.17 -28.87 -10.03
CA VAL A 225 -31.75 -30.21 -10.31
C VAL A 225 -30.69 -31.24 -10.71
N GLU A 226 -29.42 -30.87 -10.63
CA GLU A 226 -28.30 -31.76 -10.95
C GLU A 226 -28.25 -32.95 -9.98
N THR A 227 -27.90 -34.12 -10.52
CA THR A 227 -27.87 -35.40 -9.77
C THR A 227 -26.47 -35.93 -9.55
N ARG A 228 -25.49 -35.48 -10.37
CA ARG A 228 -24.08 -35.77 -10.17
C ARG A 228 -23.59 -35.12 -8.90
N ASP A 229 -22.88 -35.89 -8.10
CA ASP A 229 -22.34 -35.43 -6.82
C ASP A 229 -20.88 -35.03 -6.95
N GLY A 230 -20.42 -34.28 -5.97
CA GLY A 230 -19.02 -33.97 -5.77
C GLY A 230 -18.58 -32.60 -6.30
N ALA A 231 -17.36 -32.28 -5.91
CA ALA A 231 -16.70 -31.02 -6.17
C ALA A 231 -15.22 -31.26 -6.47
N THR A 232 -14.59 -30.27 -7.08
CA THR A 232 -13.15 -30.23 -7.32
C THR A 232 -12.58 -29.02 -6.59
N ALA A 233 -11.51 -29.23 -5.84
CA ALA A 233 -10.76 -28.17 -5.19
C ALA A 233 -9.31 -28.15 -5.68
N THR A 234 -8.73 -26.95 -5.76
CA THR A 234 -7.33 -26.73 -6.12
C THR A 234 -6.44 -26.96 -4.90
N ARG A 235 -5.47 -27.88 -5.02
CA ARG A 235 -4.51 -28.19 -3.96
C ARG A 235 -3.56 -27.01 -3.69
N VAL A 236 -3.16 -26.84 -2.43
CA VAL A 236 -2.20 -25.78 -2.02
C VAL A 236 -0.90 -26.29 -1.39
N ASP A 237 -0.77 -27.60 -1.17
CA ASP A 237 0.30 -28.20 -0.37
C ASP A 237 1.71 -28.05 -0.96
N ASP A 238 1.81 -27.83 -2.27
CA ASP A 238 3.05 -27.63 -3.01
C ASP A 238 3.23 -26.18 -3.51
N LEU A 239 2.42 -25.24 -3.02
CA LEU A 239 2.42 -23.85 -3.48
C LEU A 239 3.23 -22.90 -2.59
N ALA A 240 3.87 -23.39 -1.53
CA ALA A 240 4.63 -22.55 -0.60
C ALA A 240 5.66 -21.66 -1.30
N ALA A 241 6.42 -22.20 -2.27
CA ALA A 241 7.40 -21.43 -3.03
C ALA A 241 6.76 -20.29 -3.84
N TRP A 242 5.70 -20.60 -4.60
CA TRP A 242 4.97 -19.60 -5.38
C TRP A 242 4.34 -18.53 -4.48
N ILE A 243 3.66 -18.93 -3.40
CA ILE A 243 3.01 -18.01 -2.46
C ILE A 243 4.06 -17.09 -1.83
N ASN A 244 5.13 -17.66 -1.26
CA ASN A 244 6.18 -16.87 -0.61
C ASN A 244 6.85 -15.89 -1.57
N GLU A 245 7.05 -16.27 -2.84
CA GLU A 245 7.54 -15.34 -3.86
C GLU A 245 6.54 -14.22 -4.15
N GLN A 246 5.25 -14.54 -4.35
CA GLN A 246 4.23 -13.54 -4.69
C GLN A 246 3.92 -12.59 -3.54
N THR A 247 4.10 -13.03 -2.28
CA THR A 247 3.82 -12.21 -1.09
C THR A 247 5.01 -11.41 -0.60
N ALA A 248 6.22 -11.73 -1.07
CA ALA A 248 7.41 -10.94 -0.80
C ALA A 248 7.39 -9.59 -1.53
N ASP A 249 8.10 -8.61 -0.98
CA ASP A 249 7.90 -7.20 -1.27
C ASP A 249 9.10 -6.52 -1.93
N VAL A 250 10.29 -7.12 -1.89
CA VAL A 250 11.49 -6.59 -2.53
C VAL A 250 11.78 -7.32 -3.83
N GLN A 251 11.90 -6.57 -4.92
CA GLN A 251 12.37 -7.06 -6.21
C GLN A 251 13.72 -6.41 -6.53
N ILE A 252 14.71 -7.22 -6.90
CA ILE A 252 16.02 -6.77 -7.35
C ILE A 252 16.25 -7.28 -8.76
N PHE A 253 16.59 -6.37 -9.66
CA PHE A 253 17.13 -6.70 -10.96
C PHE A 253 18.64 -6.51 -10.96
N GLY A 254 19.32 -7.27 -11.80
CA GLY A 254 20.76 -7.12 -12.00
C GLY A 254 21.21 -7.62 -13.34
N VAL A 255 22.49 -7.41 -13.65
CA VAL A 255 23.11 -7.92 -14.88
C VAL A 255 24.38 -8.69 -14.53
N GLN A 256 24.53 -9.89 -15.08
CA GLN A 256 25.77 -10.65 -14.97
C GLN A 256 26.87 -10.08 -15.88
N ALA A 257 28.12 -10.48 -15.63
CA ALA A 257 29.26 -10.04 -16.44
C ALA A 257 29.14 -10.43 -17.93
N ASP A 258 28.39 -11.50 -18.24
CA ASP A 258 28.09 -11.97 -19.60
C ASP A 258 26.88 -11.27 -20.23
N GLY A 259 26.28 -10.29 -19.55
CA GLY A 259 25.14 -9.51 -20.05
C GLY A 259 23.77 -10.12 -19.77
N ARG A 260 23.66 -11.30 -19.13
CA ARG A 260 22.35 -11.88 -18.78
C ARG A 260 21.67 -11.10 -17.65
N LEU A 261 20.39 -10.82 -17.81
CA LEU A 261 19.55 -10.20 -16.79
C LEU A 261 19.25 -11.20 -15.66
N THR A 262 19.27 -10.74 -14.41
CA THR A 262 18.84 -11.49 -13.23
C THR A 262 17.64 -10.84 -12.55
N TYR A 263 16.79 -11.65 -11.93
CA TYR A 263 15.66 -11.22 -11.14
C TYR A 263 15.66 -11.98 -9.81
N SER A 264 15.56 -11.26 -8.71
CA SER A 264 15.53 -11.83 -7.36
C SER A 264 14.41 -11.21 -6.54
N VAL A 265 13.79 -12.02 -5.69
CA VAL A 265 12.73 -11.59 -4.77
C VAL A 265 13.16 -11.87 -3.34
N ILE A 266 13.05 -10.86 -2.47
CA ILE A 266 13.43 -10.95 -1.06
C ILE A 266 12.22 -10.56 -0.20
N ASP A 267 12.00 -11.31 0.86
CA ASP A 267 11.10 -10.94 1.94
C ASP A 267 11.79 -9.92 2.84
N SER A 268 11.34 -8.65 2.86
CA SER A 268 12.04 -7.61 3.63
C SER A 268 12.07 -7.87 5.13
N ALA A 269 11.07 -8.58 5.66
CA ALA A 269 10.96 -8.85 7.09
C ALA A 269 11.97 -9.92 7.52
N THR A 270 12.03 -11.04 6.80
CA THR A 270 12.91 -12.17 7.17
C THR A 270 14.29 -12.10 6.52
N GLY A 271 14.44 -11.39 5.40
CA GLY A 271 15.66 -11.39 4.59
C GLY A 271 15.76 -12.60 3.67
N ASP A 272 14.77 -13.48 3.67
CA ASP A 272 14.80 -14.71 2.87
C ASP A 272 14.75 -14.40 1.38
N LEU A 273 15.64 -15.03 0.61
CA LEU A 273 15.58 -15.07 -0.84
C LEU A 273 14.44 -16.02 -1.27
N ARG A 274 13.36 -15.47 -1.83
CA ARG A 274 12.18 -16.23 -2.27
C ARG A 274 12.24 -16.69 -3.71
N ALA A 275 12.96 -15.94 -4.55
CA ALA A 275 13.21 -16.34 -5.93
C ALA A 275 14.54 -15.77 -6.44
N ASN A 276 15.16 -16.50 -7.35
CA ASN A 276 16.35 -16.05 -8.06
C ASN A 276 16.39 -16.68 -9.46
N ARG A 277 16.42 -15.85 -10.50
CA ARG A 277 16.34 -16.28 -11.89
C ARG A 277 17.36 -15.54 -12.73
N THR A 278 17.89 -16.22 -13.73
CA THR A 278 18.78 -15.64 -14.75
C THR A 278 18.15 -15.92 -16.10
N SER A 279 18.05 -14.88 -16.92
CA SER A 279 17.56 -14.99 -18.29
C SER A 279 18.52 -15.82 -19.14
N THR A 280 17.99 -16.51 -20.16
CA THR A 280 18.83 -17.20 -21.15
C THR A 280 19.48 -16.22 -22.11
N ALA A 281 18.77 -15.15 -22.49
CA ALA A 281 19.26 -14.12 -23.39
C ALA A 281 20.15 -13.10 -22.65
N ALA A 282 21.22 -12.65 -23.30
CA ALA A 282 22.02 -11.52 -22.85
C ALA A 282 21.50 -10.21 -23.44
N LEU A 283 21.79 -9.09 -22.77
CA LEU A 283 21.63 -7.75 -23.35
C LEU A 283 22.49 -7.64 -24.62
N SER A 284 21.98 -6.94 -25.63
CA SER A 284 22.69 -6.70 -26.91
C SER A 284 23.73 -5.58 -26.83
N PHE A 285 24.01 -5.07 -25.63
CA PHE A 285 24.92 -3.96 -25.37
C PHE A 285 25.66 -4.15 -24.04
N ALA A 286 26.82 -3.51 -23.90
CA ALA A 286 27.61 -3.55 -22.66
C ALA A 286 27.02 -2.57 -21.63
N PRO A 287 26.47 -3.04 -20.49
CA PRO A 287 25.77 -2.19 -19.55
C PRO A 287 26.73 -1.39 -18.65
N LYS A 288 26.38 -0.16 -18.30
CA LYS A 288 27.21 0.79 -17.54
C LYS A 288 26.56 1.28 -16.24
N ALA A 289 25.28 1.62 -16.27
CA ALA A 289 24.51 2.01 -15.09
C ALA A 289 23.05 1.57 -15.25
N MET A 290 22.37 1.27 -14.14
CA MET A 290 21.02 0.70 -14.11
C MET A 290 20.12 1.41 -13.08
N ALA A 291 18.83 1.53 -13.39
CA ALA A 291 17.79 1.90 -12.44
C ALA A 291 16.46 1.23 -12.81
N THR A 292 15.85 0.56 -11.84
CA THR A 292 14.55 -0.08 -11.99
C THR A 292 13.44 0.95 -11.74
N LEU A 293 12.47 1.05 -12.65
CA LEU A 293 11.36 2.00 -12.52
C LEU A 293 10.16 1.42 -11.78
N ASN A 294 9.77 0.20 -12.15
CA ASN A 294 8.58 -0.49 -11.65
C ASN A 294 8.75 -2.02 -11.79
N GLU A 295 7.66 -2.78 -11.70
CA GLU A 295 7.68 -4.25 -11.70
C GLU A 295 8.31 -4.85 -12.96
N ASN A 296 8.23 -4.18 -14.12
CA ASN A 296 8.65 -4.77 -15.40
C ASN A 296 9.46 -3.82 -16.29
N THR A 297 9.84 -2.63 -15.81
CA THR A 297 10.55 -1.64 -16.61
C THR A 297 11.85 -1.24 -15.93
N ILE A 298 12.96 -1.41 -16.64
CA ILE A 298 14.31 -1.08 -16.18
C ILE A 298 14.96 -0.14 -17.19
N LEU A 299 15.69 0.87 -16.72
CA LEU A 299 16.55 1.70 -17.56
C LEU A 299 17.99 1.25 -17.38
N ILE A 300 18.68 1.03 -18.50
CA ILE A 300 20.10 0.66 -18.50
C ILE A 300 20.82 1.53 -19.53
N THR A 301 21.95 2.12 -19.12
CA THR A 301 22.83 2.84 -20.05
C THR A 301 23.94 1.92 -20.55
N ASP A 302 24.38 2.10 -21.79
CA ASP A 302 25.54 1.41 -22.35
C ASP A 302 26.85 2.20 -22.14
N THR A 303 27.98 1.62 -22.53
CA THR A 303 29.29 2.29 -22.47
C THR A 303 29.45 3.44 -23.47
N GLY A 304 28.67 3.45 -24.55
CA GLY A 304 28.63 4.50 -25.57
C GLY A 304 27.78 5.72 -25.18
N GLY A 305 26.97 5.62 -24.12
CA GLY A 305 26.09 6.67 -23.63
C GLY A 305 24.66 6.64 -24.16
N ASN A 306 24.21 5.52 -24.72
CA ASN A 306 22.80 5.29 -25.02
C ASN A 306 22.08 4.75 -23.79
N MET A 307 20.82 5.08 -23.65
CA MET A 307 19.90 4.56 -22.66
C MET A 307 18.89 3.64 -23.33
N TYR A 308 18.75 2.45 -22.77
CA TYR A 308 17.79 1.44 -23.17
C TYR A 308 16.72 1.29 -22.11
N ARG A 309 15.47 1.22 -22.56
CA ARG A 309 14.38 0.64 -21.77
C ARG A 309 14.41 -0.87 -21.96
N VAL A 310 14.47 -1.60 -20.86
CA VAL A 310 14.35 -3.06 -20.80
C VAL A 310 12.98 -3.38 -20.22
N ASP A 311 12.13 -3.99 -21.03
CA ASP A 311 10.77 -4.41 -20.66
C ASP A 311 10.80 -5.92 -20.33
N VAL A 312 10.59 -6.28 -19.07
CA VAL A 312 10.47 -7.68 -18.64
C VAL A 312 9.13 -8.24 -19.11
N THR A 313 9.17 -9.28 -19.93
CA THR A 313 7.98 -9.89 -20.56
C THR A 313 7.53 -11.16 -19.85
N GLY A 314 8.38 -11.75 -19.02
CA GLY A 314 8.07 -12.92 -18.21
C GLY A 314 9.11 -13.07 -17.10
N PHE A 315 8.67 -13.55 -15.94
CA PHE A 315 9.56 -13.80 -14.80
C PHE A 315 10.02 -15.25 -14.74
N ASP A 316 9.21 -16.20 -15.20
CA ASP A 316 9.55 -17.62 -15.22
C ASP A 316 9.06 -18.28 -16.53
N PRO A 317 9.93 -18.51 -17.53
CA PRO A 317 11.34 -18.09 -17.56
C PRO A 317 11.50 -16.56 -17.61
N LEU A 318 12.66 -16.07 -17.14
CA LEU A 318 12.98 -14.63 -17.20
C LEU A 318 13.26 -14.22 -18.65
N THR A 319 12.35 -13.43 -19.21
CA THR A 319 12.40 -12.93 -20.59
C THR A 319 12.20 -11.42 -20.64
N PHE A 320 12.79 -10.76 -21.62
CA PHE A 320 12.73 -9.31 -21.76
C PHE A 320 12.89 -8.87 -23.23
N THR A 321 12.48 -7.64 -23.51
CA THR A 321 12.80 -6.91 -24.75
C THR A 321 13.59 -5.64 -24.41
N THR A 322 14.33 -5.10 -25.40
CA THR A 322 15.14 -3.89 -25.23
C THR A 322 14.79 -2.86 -26.30
N THR A 323 14.73 -1.59 -25.93
CA THR A 323 14.47 -0.46 -26.83
C THR A 323 15.44 0.68 -26.51
N ASN A 324 16.23 1.15 -27.47
CA ASN A 324 17.02 2.38 -27.29
C ASN A 324 16.07 3.58 -27.30
N ILE A 325 16.13 4.42 -26.26
CA ILE A 325 15.19 5.53 -26.08
C ILE A 325 15.85 6.91 -26.03
N LEU A 326 17.15 7.02 -25.71
CA LEU A 326 17.80 8.31 -25.51
C LEU A 326 19.34 8.19 -25.54
N GLY A 327 20.05 9.22 -26.02
CA GLY A 327 21.52 9.32 -25.96
C GLY A 327 22.03 10.32 -24.92
N GLY A 328 23.36 10.53 -24.88
CA GLY A 328 23.99 11.57 -24.05
C GLY A 328 24.31 11.16 -22.61
N PHE A 329 24.33 9.86 -22.31
CA PHE A 329 24.63 9.33 -20.98
C PHE A 329 26.08 8.84 -20.81
N SER A 330 26.94 9.05 -21.80
CA SER A 330 28.33 8.59 -21.76
C SER A 330 29.11 9.06 -20.52
N PRO A 331 28.86 10.25 -19.93
CA PRO A 331 29.64 10.68 -18.77
C PRO A 331 29.17 10.05 -17.44
N TYR A 332 27.99 9.43 -17.37
CA TYR A 332 27.40 8.95 -16.12
C TYR A 332 27.68 7.45 -15.92
N ASN A 333 27.93 7.05 -14.67
CA ASN A 333 28.23 5.65 -14.31
C ASN A 333 27.46 5.15 -13.08
N ARG A 334 26.59 6.00 -12.51
CA ARG A 334 25.77 5.74 -11.34
C ARG A 334 24.39 6.29 -11.63
N MET A 335 23.36 5.49 -11.38
CA MET A 335 21.97 5.83 -11.70
C MET A 335 21.05 5.24 -10.62
N THR A 336 20.00 5.97 -10.23
CA THR A 336 18.92 5.44 -9.38
C THR A 336 17.63 6.18 -9.65
N TYR A 337 16.50 5.53 -9.45
CA TYR A 337 15.17 6.13 -9.56
C TYR A 337 14.50 6.14 -8.19
N ASP A 338 13.78 7.20 -7.86
CA ASP A 338 13.16 7.35 -6.53
C ASP A 338 11.77 6.75 -6.39
N GLY A 339 11.15 6.30 -7.49
CA GLY A 339 9.77 5.82 -7.49
C GLY A 339 8.72 6.93 -7.67
N TYR A 340 9.13 8.20 -7.69
CA TYR A 340 8.26 9.38 -7.68
C TYR A 340 8.52 10.33 -8.86
N GLY A 341 9.15 9.83 -9.92
CA GLY A 341 9.40 10.58 -11.14
C GLY A 341 10.79 11.19 -11.24
N SER A 342 11.69 11.02 -10.25
CA SER A 342 13.07 11.54 -10.36
C SER A 342 14.08 10.44 -10.63
N LEU A 343 14.77 10.56 -11.76
CA LEU A 343 15.90 9.73 -12.13
C LEU A 343 17.20 10.50 -11.87
N TYR A 344 18.03 9.99 -10.97
CA TYR A 344 19.28 10.61 -10.53
C TYR A 344 20.49 9.95 -11.16
N PHE A 345 21.51 10.74 -11.48
CA PHE A 345 22.75 10.29 -12.10
C PHE A 345 23.96 11.04 -11.58
N ILE A 346 25.07 10.35 -11.39
CA ILE A 346 26.34 11.01 -11.03
C ILE A 346 27.33 10.87 -12.18
N HIS A 347 27.91 12.01 -12.56
CA HIS A 347 28.97 12.08 -13.56
C HIS A 347 30.22 11.33 -13.05
N GLY A 348 30.80 10.48 -13.89
CA GLY A 348 31.89 9.56 -13.52
C GLY A 348 33.16 10.27 -13.05
N THR A 349 33.50 11.40 -13.66
CA THR A 349 34.73 12.18 -13.34
C THR A 349 34.47 13.41 -12.48
N THR A 350 33.48 14.24 -12.78
CA THR A 350 33.23 15.50 -12.07
C THR A 350 32.45 15.34 -10.77
N ASN A 351 31.88 14.15 -10.51
CA ASN A 351 31.00 13.89 -9.38
C ASN A 351 29.84 14.91 -9.27
N GLN A 352 29.36 15.41 -10.42
CA GLN A 352 28.16 16.23 -10.49
C GLN A 352 26.91 15.35 -10.46
N LEU A 353 26.02 15.60 -9.50
CA LEU A 353 24.70 14.99 -9.47
C LEU A 353 23.77 15.70 -10.45
N ASN A 354 23.07 14.92 -11.23
CA ASN A 354 22.06 15.37 -12.18
C ASN A 354 20.74 14.65 -11.92
N ARG A 355 19.62 15.33 -12.21
CA ARG A 355 18.27 14.77 -12.12
C ARG A 355 17.57 14.93 -13.47
N ARG A 356 16.76 13.95 -13.85
CA ARG A 356 15.75 14.05 -14.92
C ARG A 356 14.39 13.62 -14.41
N THR A 357 13.34 14.14 -15.03
CA THR A 357 11.96 13.76 -14.73
C THR A 357 11.51 12.61 -15.63
N ILE A 358 10.80 11.64 -15.02
CA ILE A 358 10.12 10.53 -15.68
C ILE A 358 8.60 10.75 -15.59
N THR A 359 7.94 10.81 -16.73
CA THR A 359 6.48 11.09 -16.84
C THR A 359 5.64 9.92 -17.32
N SER A 360 6.25 8.75 -17.54
CA SER A 360 5.56 7.56 -18.01
C SER A 360 6.14 6.30 -17.35
N ALA A 361 5.27 5.33 -17.06
CA ALA A 361 5.68 4.03 -16.53
C ALA A 361 6.54 3.23 -17.53
N LYS A 362 6.37 3.48 -18.83
CA LYS A 362 7.18 2.92 -19.91
C LYS A 362 7.74 4.05 -20.77
N PRO A 363 8.77 4.77 -20.29
CA PRO A 363 9.19 6.01 -20.92
C PRO A 363 9.78 5.79 -22.31
N THR A 364 9.56 6.76 -23.18
CA THR A 364 10.31 7.04 -24.40
C THR A 364 11.28 8.20 -24.14
N GLY A 365 12.09 8.60 -25.13
CA GLY A 365 12.99 9.77 -24.97
C GLY A 365 12.26 11.06 -24.57
N ALA A 366 11.01 11.26 -25.01
CA ALA A 366 10.19 12.43 -24.66
C ALA A 366 9.75 12.43 -23.18
N ASP A 367 9.64 11.24 -22.58
CA ASP A 367 9.22 11.06 -21.19
C ASP A 367 10.38 11.17 -20.19
N ILE A 368 11.62 11.30 -20.69
CA ILE A 368 12.84 11.50 -19.88
C ILE A 368 13.39 12.91 -20.14
N ASN A 369 12.63 13.89 -19.70
CA ASN A 369 12.86 15.29 -20.01
C ASN A 369 13.58 16.02 -18.86
N ARG A 370 13.96 17.28 -19.14
CA ARG A 370 14.40 18.29 -18.16
C ARG A 370 15.56 17.84 -17.27
N GLY A 371 16.77 17.88 -17.83
CA GLY A 371 18.00 17.67 -17.07
C GLY A 371 18.32 18.86 -16.17
N THR A 372 18.37 18.64 -14.86
CA THR A 372 18.82 19.61 -13.87
C THR A 372 20.15 19.15 -13.28
N ALA A 373 21.20 19.95 -13.46
CA ALA A 373 22.43 19.80 -12.68
C ALA A 373 22.17 20.29 -11.25
N ILE A 374 22.32 19.40 -10.27
CA ILE A 374 22.03 19.68 -8.86
C ILE A 374 23.22 20.41 -8.24
N ASP A 375 24.36 19.73 -8.11
CA ASP A 375 25.62 20.28 -7.60
C ASP A 375 26.78 19.29 -7.85
N THR A 376 27.99 19.69 -7.49
CA THR A 376 29.21 18.87 -7.49
C THR A 376 29.52 18.28 -6.11
N GLY A 377 30.51 17.38 -6.02
CA GLY A 377 30.96 16.80 -4.74
C GLY A 377 30.30 15.47 -4.35
N PHE A 378 29.44 14.91 -5.20
CA PHE A 378 28.76 13.63 -4.97
C PHE A 378 29.67 12.44 -5.31
N SER A 379 30.60 12.12 -4.40
CA SER A 379 31.65 11.10 -4.62
C SER A 379 31.22 9.65 -4.29
N GLN A 380 29.92 9.34 -4.31
CA GLN A 380 29.40 8.03 -3.91
C GLN A 380 29.90 6.92 -4.84
N LYS A 381 30.33 5.78 -4.29
CA LYS A 381 30.71 4.57 -5.06
C LYS A 381 29.51 4.01 -5.83
N THR A 382 28.35 4.03 -5.17
CA THR A 382 27.06 3.51 -5.62
C THR A 382 25.97 4.38 -5.02
N ILE A 383 24.83 4.50 -5.69
CA ILE A 383 23.66 5.23 -5.20
C ILE A 383 22.42 4.35 -5.25
N ALA A 384 21.54 4.54 -4.27
CA ALA A 384 20.18 4.04 -4.26
C ALA A 384 19.25 5.17 -3.83
N SER A 385 17.95 5.01 -3.99
CA SER A 385 16.96 5.94 -3.46
C SER A 385 16.14 5.28 -2.35
N PRO A 386 16.08 5.86 -1.14
CA PRO A 386 15.24 5.35 -0.06
C PRO A 386 13.79 5.88 -0.15
N GLY A 387 13.51 6.77 -1.10
CA GLY A 387 12.21 7.41 -1.22
C GLY A 387 12.27 8.74 -2.00
N PRO A 388 11.13 9.44 -2.10
CA PRO A 388 10.95 10.60 -2.96
C PRO A 388 11.97 11.70 -2.66
N GLY A 389 12.63 12.20 -3.70
CA GLY A 389 13.58 13.31 -3.55
C GLY A 389 14.82 12.95 -2.72
N ARG A 390 15.16 11.66 -2.58
CA ARG A 390 16.30 11.23 -1.76
C ARG A 390 17.21 10.29 -2.52
N ILE A 391 18.51 10.42 -2.26
CA ILE A 391 19.52 9.45 -2.68
C ILE A 391 20.39 9.09 -1.49
N LEU A 392 20.87 7.87 -1.43
CA LEU A 392 21.75 7.38 -0.39
C LEU A 392 22.95 6.68 -1.04
N GLY A 393 24.12 6.77 -0.43
CA GLY A 393 25.33 6.21 -1.05
C GLY A 393 26.50 6.08 -0.10
N THR A 394 27.35 5.09 -0.38
CA THR A 394 28.59 4.85 0.35
C THR A 394 29.73 5.60 -0.32
N ILE A 395 30.68 6.10 0.48
CA ILE A 395 31.90 6.74 -0.02
C ILE A 395 33.14 5.94 0.41
N SER A 396 34.30 6.23 -0.21
CA SER A 396 35.51 5.42 -0.06
C SER A 396 36.08 5.40 1.37
N ASP A 397 35.80 6.43 2.17
CA ASP A 397 36.22 6.50 3.58
C ASP A 397 35.37 5.63 4.54
N GLY A 398 34.36 4.94 4.01
CA GLY A 398 33.51 4.02 4.78
C GLY A 398 32.27 4.65 5.40
N ARG A 399 31.96 5.92 5.10
CA ARG A 399 30.68 6.54 5.50
C ARG A 399 29.50 6.11 4.62
N LEU A 400 28.31 6.16 5.23
CA LEU A 400 27.02 6.11 4.54
C LEU A 400 26.35 7.48 4.65
N LEU A 401 26.07 8.10 3.50
CA LEU A 401 25.48 9.43 3.42
C LEU A 401 24.07 9.34 2.81
N SER A 402 23.15 10.13 3.35
CA SER A 402 21.80 10.32 2.84
C SER A 402 21.63 11.76 2.38
N TYR A 403 21.24 11.95 1.13
CA TYR A 403 21.01 13.26 0.54
C TYR A 403 19.54 13.45 0.29
N ARG A 404 19.09 14.66 0.61
CA ARG A 404 17.76 15.17 0.29
C ARG A 404 17.93 16.16 -0.85
N ILE A 405 17.26 15.92 -1.97
CA ILE A 405 17.36 16.71 -3.20
C ILE A 405 16.03 17.40 -3.46
N TYR A 406 16.01 18.71 -3.30
CA TYR A 406 14.86 19.56 -3.62
C TYR A 406 14.96 20.08 -5.07
N GLY A 407 16.15 20.50 -5.48
CA GLY A 407 16.46 21.07 -6.77
C GLY A 407 17.93 21.52 -6.81
N ASN A 408 18.25 22.51 -7.63
CA ASN A 408 19.56 23.14 -7.66
C ASN A 408 19.58 24.48 -6.90
N GLY A 409 20.78 25.05 -6.75
CA GLY A 409 20.98 26.34 -6.08
C GLY A 409 21.12 26.25 -4.56
N GLU A 410 21.23 27.41 -3.90
CA GLU A 410 21.44 27.50 -2.46
C GLU A 410 20.29 26.86 -1.68
N GLY A 411 20.62 25.88 -0.83
CA GLY A 411 19.63 25.09 -0.09
C GLY A 411 18.79 24.14 -0.96
N GLY A 412 19.19 23.91 -2.22
CA GLY A 412 18.57 22.96 -3.14
C GLY A 412 18.74 21.51 -2.73
N TRP A 413 19.68 21.21 -1.82
CA TRP A 413 19.86 19.89 -1.22
C TRP A 413 20.47 19.97 0.19
N THR A 414 20.33 18.90 0.96
CA THR A 414 20.98 18.71 2.27
C THR A 414 21.57 17.32 2.39
N VAL A 415 22.58 17.14 3.25
CA VAL A 415 23.21 15.84 3.52
C VAL A 415 23.11 15.49 5.00
N GLY A 416 22.77 14.23 5.29
CA GLY A 416 22.85 13.57 6.58
C GLY A 416 23.87 12.45 6.55
N THR A 417 24.49 12.15 7.70
CA THR A 417 25.42 11.03 7.85
C THR A 417 24.74 9.91 8.61
N LEU A 418 24.39 8.83 7.92
CA LEU A 418 23.76 7.66 8.54
C LEU A 418 24.79 6.77 9.23
N ALA A 419 26.02 6.71 8.72
CA ALA A 419 27.11 6.02 9.39
C ALA A 419 28.44 6.71 9.14
N THR A 420 29.27 6.80 10.18
CA THR A 420 30.59 7.45 10.12
C THR A 420 31.71 6.51 9.64
N THR A 421 31.53 5.19 9.76
CA THR A 421 32.48 4.14 9.33
C THR A 421 31.72 2.83 9.05
N GLY A 422 32.41 1.80 8.54
CA GLY A 422 31.88 0.43 8.40
C GLY A 422 31.27 0.07 7.03
N TRP A 423 31.17 1.03 6.10
CA TRP A 423 30.54 0.83 4.78
C TRP A 423 31.55 0.78 3.62
N ASN A 424 32.84 0.63 3.91
CA ASN A 424 33.90 0.58 2.90
C ASN A 424 33.82 -0.70 2.04
N ALA A 425 33.40 -1.83 2.62
CA ALA A 425 33.29 -3.12 1.93
C ALA A 425 32.12 -3.19 0.93
N ALA A 426 31.12 -2.33 1.06
CA ALA A 426 29.97 -2.30 0.15
C ALA A 426 30.41 -1.88 -1.27
N THR A 427 30.17 -2.76 -2.23
CA THR A 427 30.37 -2.51 -3.67
C THR A 427 29.10 -2.04 -4.35
N HIS A 428 27.94 -2.50 -3.86
CA HIS A 428 26.62 -2.04 -4.27
C HIS A 428 25.77 -1.73 -3.04
N LEU A 429 24.82 -0.85 -3.23
CA LEU A 429 23.86 -0.41 -2.25
C LEU A 429 22.51 -0.34 -2.92
N LEU A 430 21.51 -0.95 -2.29
CA LEU A 430 20.18 -1.08 -2.85
C LEU A 430 19.17 -0.66 -1.80
N SER A 431 18.08 -0.04 -2.24
CA SER A 431 16.92 0.20 -1.39
C SER A 431 15.67 0.16 -2.26
N PRO A 432 14.65 -0.63 -1.89
CA PRO A 432 13.32 -0.47 -2.43
C PRO A 432 12.60 0.72 -1.76
N GLY A 433 13.17 1.34 -0.73
CA GLY A 433 12.55 2.39 0.07
C GLY A 433 12.06 1.88 1.43
N GLY A 434 11.26 2.71 2.10
CA GLY A 434 10.68 2.40 3.42
C GLY A 434 11.71 2.20 4.54
N GLY A 435 12.99 2.46 4.31
CA GLY A 435 14.12 2.28 5.23
C GLY A 435 14.77 0.90 5.17
N VAL A 436 14.49 0.11 4.14
CA VAL A 436 15.15 -1.19 3.92
C VAL A 436 16.37 -0.97 3.03
N TYR A 437 17.55 -1.37 3.51
CA TYR A 437 18.80 -1.24 2.76
C TYR A 437 19.49 -2.59 2.61
N TYR A 438 20.12 -2.81 1.46
CA TYR A 438 20.97 -3.96 1.21
C TYR A 438 22.34 -3.54 0.71
N THR A 439 23.39 -4.24 1.12
CA THR A 439 24.73 -4.03 0.56
C THR A 439 25.35 -5.32 0.08
N ARG A 440 25.91 -5.27 -1.13
CA ARG A 440 26.67 -6.38 -1.71
C ARG A 440 28.17 -6.12 -1.56
N ASN A 441 28.93 -7.06 -1.02
CA ASN A 441 30.39 -6.94 -0.93
C ASN A 441 31.13 -7.59 -2.12
N SER A 442 32.46 -7.49 -2.17
CA SER A 442 33.25 -8.08 -3.27
C SER A 442 33.18 -9.61 -3.34
N ALA A 443 32.87 -10.29 -2.23
CA ALA A 443 32.71 -11.75 -2.15
C ALA A 443 31.31 -12.24 -2.56
N GLY A 444 30.40 -11.34 -2.95
CA GLY A 444 29.04 -11.71 -3.35
C GLY A 444 28.09 -11.98 -2.17
N ARG A 445 28.46 -11.60 -0.95
CA ARG A 445 27.55 -11.60 0.23
C ARG A 445 26.61 -10.40 0.14
N LEU A 446 25.32 -10.61 0.45
CA LEU A 446 24.29 -9.57 0.47
C LEU A 446 23.77 -9.37 1.90
N ASP A 447 24.22 -8.29 2.52
CA ASP A 447 23.78 -7.83 3.85
C ASP A 447 22.47 -7.07 3.79
N ARG A 448 21.74 -7.08 4.90
CA ARG A 448 20.50 -6.31 5.09
C ARG A 448 20.58 -5.40 6.31
N PHE A 449 19.90 -4.26 6.21
CA PHE A 449 19.83 -3.23 7.24
C PHE A 449 18.41 -2.63 7.26
N ARG A 450 18.01 -2.12 8.43
CA ARG A 450 16.73 -1.44 8.67
C ARG A 450 16.98 -0.08 9.30
N ASP A 451 16.50 0.96 8.67
CA ASP A 451 16.40 2.32 9.19
C ASP A 451 14.93 2.55 9.55
N ALA A 452 14.66 2.78 10.84
CA ALA A 452 13.29 2.92 11.32
C ALA A 452 12.66 4.27 10.91
N ASN A 453 13.47 5.27 10.59
CA ASN A 453 13.06 6.59 10.14
C ASN A 453 13.99 7.12 9.05
N PRO A 454 13.89 6.57 7.82
CA PRO A 454 14.78 6.91 6.69
C PRO A 454 14.65 8.37 6.20
N LEU A 455 13.74 9.15 6.81
CA LEU A 455 13.44 10.51 6.43
C LEU A 455 14.13 11.56 7.31
N ASP A 456 14.69 11.22 8.47
CA ASP A 456 15.33 12.21 9.35
C ASP A 456 16.80 12.51 8.99
N GLY A 457 17.43 11.66 8.17
CA GLY A 457 18.84 11.81 7.78
C GLY A 457 19.83 11.45 8.89
N SER A 458 19.37 10.76 9.92
CA SER A 458 20.14 10.20 11.03
C SER A 458 20.29 8.69 10.88
N GLY A 459 21.37 8.12 11.40
CA GLY A 459 21.51 6.66 11.50
C GLY A 459 21.38 6.13 12.92
N THR A 460 20.81 6.92 13.83
CA THR A 460 20.60 6.54 15.24
C THR A 460 19.70 5.32 15.41
N ASP A 461 18.87 5.04 14.41
CA ASP A 461 17.90 3.96 14.33
C ASP A 461 18.19 3.01 13.15
N LEU A 462 19.43 3.05 12.64
CA LEU A 462 19.93 2.11 11.65
C LEU A 462 20.40 0.82 12.33
N THR A 463 19.71 -0.27 12.05
CA THR A 463 19.96 -1.61 12.56
C THR A 463 20.55 -2.50 11.46
N ALA A 464 21.60 -3.25 11.79
CA ALA A 464 22.22 -4.24 10.90
C ALA A 464 21.86 -5.67 11.33
N PHE A 465 21.82 -6.60 10.37
CA PHE A 465 21.55 -8.02 10.61
C PHE A 465 22.75 -8.89 10.19
N PRO A 466 23.93 -8.76 10.83
CA PRO A 466 25.17 -9.37 10.34
C PRO A 466 25.15 -10.91 10.35
N ASN A 467 24.39 -11.52 11.27
CA ASN A 467 24.27 -12.98 11.39
C ASN A 467 23.12 -13.55 10.54
N ASP A 468 22.38 -12.69 9.83
CA ASP A 468 21.23 -13.05 9.02
C ASP A 468 21.23 -12.27 7.69
N PRO A 469 22.28 -12.45 6.86
CA PRO A 469 22.32 -11.87 5.52
C PRO A 469 21.32 -12.58 4.59
N VAL A 470 20.88 -11.87 3.54
CA VAL A 470 20.04 -12.48 2.49
C VAL A 470 20.74 -13.67 1.85
N SER A 471 22.06 -13.57 1.64
CA SER A 471 22.91 -14.69 1.23
C SER A 471 24.35 -14.41 1.60
N ALA A 472 25.08 -15.47 1.97
CA ALA A 472 26.52 -15.41 2.24
C ALA A 472 27.38 -15.29 0.96
N SER A 473 26.86 -15.63 -0.21
CA SER A 473 27.57 -15.56 -1.51
C SER A 473 26.61 -15.55 -2.71
N GLY A 474 27.13 -15.55 -3.94
CA GLY A 474 26.35 -15.76 -5.17
C GLY A 474 25.80 -14.50 -5.83
N TRP A 475 25.90 -13.34 -5.18
CA TRP A 475 25.53 -12.05 -5.77
C TRP A 475 26.68 -11.45 -6.59
N ASN A 476 26.90 -12.03 -7.78
CA ASN A 476 28.04 -11.74 -8.65
C ASN A 476 27.71 -10.76 -9.80
N GLN A 477 26.55 -10.11 -9.78
CA GLN A 477 26.10 -9.18 -10.81
C GLN A 477 27.00 -7.93 -10.87
N VAL A 478 27.29 -7.44 -12.07
CA VAL A 478 28.06 -6.21 -12.30
C VAL A 478 27.23 -4.94 -12.09
N LEU A 479 25.90 -5.06 -12.19
CA LEU A 479 24.93 -4.02 -11.87
C LEU A 479 23.79 -4.63 -11.06
N LEU A 480 23.27 -3.87 -10.10
CA LEU A 480 22.12 -4.22 -9.29
C LEU A 480 21.25 -2.97 -9.11
N SER A 481 19.92 -3.15 -9.17
CA SER A 481 18.95 -2.12 -8.83
C SER A 481 17.72 -2.75 -8.21
N ALA A 482 17.34 -2.28 -7.02
CA ALA A 482 16.06 -2.60 -6.42
C ALA A 482 14.93 -1.83 -7.13
N ARG A 483 13.76 -2.45 -7.23
CA ARG A 483 12.52 -1.74 -7.60
C ARG A 483 12.08 -0.84 -6.45
N PRO A 484 11.82 0.45 -6.68
CA PRO A 484 11.27 1.30 -5.63
C PRO A 484 9.84 0.88 -5.28
N TRP A 485 9.52 0.94 -4.00
CA TRP A 485 8.17 0.96 -3.48
C TRP A 485 7.57 2.31 -3.83
N ILE A 486 6.85 2.35 -4.93
CA ILE A 486 6.11 3.54 -5.36
C ILE A 486 5.11 3.87 -4.26
N GLY A 487 5.25 5.04 -3.64
CA GLY A 487 4.19 5.60 -2.83
C GLY A 487 3.31 6.53 -3.64
N LEU A 488 2.06 6.63 -3.21
CA LEU A 488 1.06 7.48 -3.84
C LEU A 488 1.14 8.90 -3.26
N VAL A 489 0.77 9.89 -4.06
CA VAL A 489 0.46 11.22 -3.54
C VAL A 489 -0.91 11.14 -2.87
N SER A 490 -0.89 11.11 -1.54
CA SER A 490 -2.08 11.08 -0.70
C SER A 490 -2.66 12.49 -0.55
N VAL A 491 -3.89 12.68 -1.00
CA VAL A 491 -4.62 13.96 -0.93
C VAL A 491 -5.88 13.77 -0.12
N PHE A 492 -6.02 14.53 0.96
CA PHE A 492 -7.25 14.62 1.72
C PHE A 492 -8.06 15.83 1.27
N GLY A 493 -9.37 15.66 1.21
CA GLY A 493 -10.32 16.71 0.88
C GLY A 493 -11.42 16.84 1.93
N ALA A 494 -12.10 17.98 1.93
CA ALA A 494 -13.26 18.20 2.79
C ALA A 494 -14.42 18.87 2.03
N LYS A 495 -15.60 18.29 2.20
CA LYS A 495 -16.86 18.81 1.67
C LYS A 495 -17.47 19.84 2.62
N SER A 496 -18.33 20.69 2.09
CA SER A 496 -19.05 21.71 2.88
C SER A 496 -19.97 21.12 3.95
N ASP A 497 -20.47 19.90 3.74
CA ASP A 497 -21.28 19.15 4.70
C ASP A 497 -20.45 18.45 5.80
N GLY A 498 -19.13 18.62 5.78
CA GLY A 498 -18.21 18.03 6.76
C GLY A 498 -17.80 16.60 6.48
N ARG A 499 -18.18 15.98 5.35
CA ARG A 499 -17.56 14.71 4.92
C ARG A 499 -16.13 14.94 4.46
N LEU A 500 -15.27 13.97 4.71
CA LEU A 500 -13.91 13.94 4.20
C LEU A 500 -13.84 13.12 2.92
N SER A 501 -12.88 13.44 2.06
CA SER A 501 -12.48 12.57 0.96
C SER A 501 -10.99 12.23 1.04
N TYR A 502 -10.64 11.11 0.42
CA TYR A 502 -9.27 10.68 0.25
C TYR A 502 -9.06 10.26 -1.20
N THR A 503 -8.03 10.83 -1.83
CA THR A 503 -7.60 10.46 -3.17
C THR A 503 -6.11 10.13 -3.15
N ALA A 504 -5.74 8.98 -3.68
CA ALA A 504 -4.35 8.58 -3.84
C ALA A 504 -3.97 8.63 -5.33
N LEU A 505 -2.98 9.45 -5.69
CA LEU A 505 -2.52 9.62 -7.07
C LEU A 505 -1.21 8.89 -7.30
N ASP A 506 -1.08 8.27 -8.47
CA ASP A 506 0.20 7.82 -9.00
C ASP A 506 1.05 9.06 -9.36
N PRO A 507 2.26 9.24 -8.80
CA PRO A 507 3.04 10.47 -8.99
C PRO A 507 3.57 10.63 -10.42
N VAL A 508 3.67 9.53 -11.20
CA VAL A 508 4.24 9.53 -12.55
C VAL A 508 3.15 9.72 -13.60
N THR A 509 2.09 8.90 -13.52
CA THR A 509 1.00 8.90 -14.49
C THR A 509 -0.13 9.87 -14.10
N GLY A 510 -0.22 10.24 -12.83
CA GLY A 510 -1.33 11.00 -12.27
C GLY A 510 -2.62 10.21 -12.06
N ALA A 511 -2.62 8.91 -12.33
CA ALA A 511 -3.77 8.02 -12.15
C ALA A 511 -4.32 8.06 -10.73
N LYS A 512 -5.63 8.31 -10.56
CA LYS A 512 -6.35 8.10 -9.30
C LYS A 512 -6.40 6.59 -9.02
N ARG A 513 -5.66 6.14 -7.99
CA ARG A 513 -5.63 4.73 -7.55
C ARG A 513 -6.71 4.42 -6.52
N ILE A 514 -6.98 5.37 -5.63
CA ILE A 514 -8.02 5.29 -4.60
C ILE A 514 -8.78 6.62 -4.64
N SER A 515 -10.11 6.56 -4.49
CA SER A 515 -10.96 7.73 -4.37
C SER A 515 -12.18 7.38 -3.51
N THR A 516 -12.19 7.83 -2.26
CA THR A 516 -13.22 7.49 -1.28
C THR A 516 -13.74 8.73 -0.57
N VAL A 517 -14.99 8.65 -0.08
CA VAL A 517 -15.63 9.70 0.71
C VAL A 517 -16.17 9.07 1.98
N SER A 518 -15.99 9.71 3.13
CA SER A 518 -16.46 9.21 4.41
C SER A 518 -17.99 9.20 4.46
N ALA A 519 -18.57 8.18 5.08
CA ALA A 519 -20.00 8.16 5.38
C ALA A 519 -20.34 9.15 6.51
N GLN A 520 -19.49 9.21 7.53
CA GLN A 520 -19.61 10.13 8.66
C GLN A 520 -19.15 11.56 8.31
N THR A 521 -19.64 12.54 9.07
CA THR A 521 -19.25 13.95 8.96
C THR A 521 -18.40 14.38 10.15
N LEU A 522 -17.66 15.48 10.00
CA LEU A 522 -16.91 16.13 11.07
C LEU A 522 -17.80 16.72 12.18
N GLY A 523 -19.12 16.84 11.94
CA GLY A 523 -20.05 17.57 12.80
C GLY A 523 -19.98 19.10 12.66
N PHE A 524 -19.18 19.63 11.72
CA PHE A 524 -19.11 21.05 11.40
C PHE A 524 -18.68 21.27 9.94
N ALA A 525 -18.94 22.46 9.41
CA ALA A 525 -18.48 22.86 8.08
C ALA A 525 -16.98 23.25 8.12
N PRO A 526 -16.09 22.52 7.43
CA PRO A 526 -14.65 22.77 7.46
C PRO A 526 -14.30 24.06 6.71
N LYS A 527 -13.28 24.78 7.20
CA LYS A 527 -12.79 26.04 6.61
C LYS A 527 -11.35 25.96 6.13
N ALA A 528 -10.50 25.22 6.82
CA ALA A 528 -9.12 24.93 6.41
C ALA A 528 -8.73 23.52 6.85
N MET A 529 -7.73 22.97 6.17
CA MET A 529 -7.18 21.65 6.46
C MET A 529 -5.68 21.63 6.20
N ALA A 530 -4.93 20.96 7.07
CA ALA A 530 -3.55 20.56 6.82
C ALA A 530 -3.38 19.07 7.16
N ALA A 531 -2.88 18.28 6.21
CA ALA A 531 -2.43 16.93 6.45
C ALA A 531 -1.05 16.96 7.12
N LEU A 532 -0.91 16.36 8.29
CA LEU A 532 0.39 16.26 8.98
C LEU A 532 1.17 15.04 8.52
N ASN A 533 0.47 13.91 8.35
CA ASN A 533 0.95 12.63 7.86
C ASN A 533 -0.25 11.86 7.27
N SER A 534 -0.09 10.56 7.00
CA SER A 534 -1.14 9.75 6.37
C SER A 534 -2.34 9.45 7.29
N ASP A 535 -2.19 9.60 8.61
CA ASP A 535 -3.20 9.22 9.60
C ASP A 535 -3.71 10.40 10.46
N THR A 536 -3.20 11.61 10.25
CA THR A 536 -3.48 12.77 11.09
C THR A 536 -3.70 14.03 10.26
N LEU A 537 -4.89 14.62 10.41
CA LEU A 537 -5.25 15.91 9.83
C LEU A 537 -5.52 16.93 10.93
N LEU A 538 -5.21 18.18 10.63
CA LEU A 538 -5.69 19.34 11.37
C LEU A 538 -6.77 20.03 10.55
N VAL A 539 -7.96 20.18 11.12
CA VAL A 539 -9.12 20.76 10.42
C VAL A 539 -9.74 21.85 11.26
N THR A 540 -10.08 22.98 10.64
CA THR A 540 -10.70 24.10 11.34
C THR A 540 -12.17 24.24 10.99
N ASN A 541 -12.95 24.73 11.95
CA ASN A 541 -14.20 25.42 11.66
C ASN A 541 -13.92 26.94 11.52
N ASN A 542 -14.86 27.80 11.89
CA ASN A 542 -14.67 29.26 11.87
C ASN A 542 -13.62 29.76 12.87
N GLU A 543 -13.47 29.16 14.04
CA GLU A 543 -12.64 29.71 15.12
C GLU A 543 -11.72 28.69 15.77
N SER A 544 -12.08 27.41 15.70
CA SER A 544 -11.49 26.30 16.42
C SER A 544 -10.74 25.35 15.50
N LEU A 545 -9.65 24.79 16.03
CA LEU A 545 -8.83 23.75 15.42
C LEU A 545 -9.16 22.40 16.05
N TYR A 546 -9.31 21.37 15.22
CA TYR A 546 -9.51 19.99 15.65
C TYR A 546 -8.45 19.08 15.04
N ARG A 547 -8.04 18.04 15.79
CA ARG A 547 -7.31 16.91 15.23
C ARG A 547 -8.32 15.87 14.74
N VAL A 548 -8.09 15.37 13.54
CA VAL A 548 -8.81 14.24 12.96
C VAL A 548 -7.81 13.11 12.73
N ASP A 549 -8.09 11.95 13.33
CA ASP A 549 -7.28 10.74 13.19
C ASP A 549 -7.93 9.83 12.15
N ILE A 550 -7.28 9.61 11.01
CA ILE A 550 -7.76 8.70 9.98
C ILE A 550 -7.54 7.26 10.45
N THR A 551 -8.61 6.48 10.47
CA THR A 551 -8.61 5.07 10.93
C THR A 551 -8.71 4.08 9.78
N GLY A 552 -9.05 4.56 8.58
CA GLY A 552 -9.10 3.79 7.34
C GLY A 552 -9.24 4.73 6.15
N THR A 553 -8.66 4.36 5.01
CA THR A 553 -8.73 5.16 3.76
C THR A 553 -9.65 4.54 2.71
N ASP A 554 -9.99 3.25 2.87
CA ASP A 554 -10.94 2.55 2.00
C ASP A 554 -11.61 1.36 2.74
N PRO A 555 -12.81 1.56 3.34
CA PRO A 555 -13.57 2.81 3.36
C PRO A 555 -12.88 3.92 4.18
N LEU A 556 -13.15 5.18 3.82
CA LEU A 556 -12.61 6.32 4.57
C LEU A 556 -13.34 6.48 5.91
N THR A 557 -12.63 6.19 7.00
CA THR A 557 -13.09 6.32 8.38
C THR A 557 -12.11 7.13 9.20
N PHE A 558 -12.61 7.82 10.21
CA PHE A 558 -11.80 8.68 11.09
C PHE A 558 -12.40 8.83 12.49
N THR A 559 -11.62 9.32 13.44
CA THR A 559 -12.11 9.89 14.69
C THR A 559 -11.67 11.36 14.76
N ARG A 560 -12.27 12.13 15.66
CA ARG A 560 -11.90 13.53 15.88
C ARG A 560 -11.90 13.82 17.38
N THR A 561 -11.04 14.73 17.82
CA THR A 561 -11.14 15.27 19.19
C THR A 561 -12.53 15.86 19.44
N ALA A 562 -13.12 15.55 20.60
CA ALA A 562 -14.42 16.06 21.00
C ALA A 562 -14.37 17.60 21.17
N GLU A 563 -13.36 18.06 21.90
CA GLU A 563 -13.08 19.47 22.09
C GLU A 563 -12.08 20.01 21.05
N PRO A 564 -12.13 21.31 20.74
CA PRO A 564 -11.06 22.00 20.02
C PRO A 564 -9.72 21.79 20.71
N ILE A 565 -8.68 21.54 19.93
CA ILE A 565 -7.32 21.51 20.46
C ILE A 565 -6.74 22.92 20.61
N GLY A 566 -7.32 23.93 19.94
CA GLY A 566 -6.97 25.36 20.07
C GLY A 566 -7.79 26.30 19.18
N GLY A 567 -7.50 27.61 19.21
CA GLY A 567 -8.19 28.64 18.42
C GLY A 567 -7.32 29.23 17.30
N VAL A 568 -7.90 29.42 16.11
CA VAL A 568 -7.21 29.90 14.90
C VAL A 568 -7.77 31.23 14.35
N GLY A 569 -8.99 31.62 14.74
CA GLY A 569 -9.68 32.79 14.21
C GLY A 569 -10.30 32.59 12.82
N THR A 570 -11.17 33.51 12.40
CA THR A 570 -11.98 33.40 11.18
C THR A 570 -11.19 33.58 9.89
N ASN A 571 -11.66 32.95 8.80
CA ASN A 571 -11.06 33.00 7.46
C ASN A 571 -9.60 32.56 7.40
N SER A 572 -9.31 31.45 8.08
CA SER A 572 -7.98 30.89 8.18
C SER A 572 -7.62 30.01 6.98
N ARG A 573 -6.33 29.97 6.61
CA ARG A 573 -5.75 28.89 5.77
C ARG A 573 -4.63 28.21 6.54
N LEU A 574 -4.57 26.88 6.44
CA LEU A 574 -3.58 26.05 7.12
C LEU A 574 -2.74 25.29 6.12
N VAL A 575 -1.43 25.26 6.37
CA VAL A 575 -0.49 24.48 5.58
C VAL A 575 0.60 23.94 6.51
N TYR A 576 0.93 22.67 6.37
CA TYR A 576 2.04 22.04 7.06
C TYR A 576 3.18 21.74 6.09
N ASP A 577 4.42 22.01 6.48
CA ASP A 577 5.57 21.88 5.58
C ASP A 577 6.27 20.52 5.61
N GLY A 578 5.86 19.62 6.51
CA GLY A 578 6.52 18.34 6.76
C GLY A 578 7.69 18.41 7.76
N PHE A 579 8.17 19.61 8.12
CA PHE A 579 9.36 19.83 8.94
C PHE A 579 9.03 20.42 10.31
N GLY A 580 7.82 20.13 10.80
CA GLY A 580 7.35 20.66 12.07
C GLY A 580 6.86 22.10 12.00
N SER A 581 6.78 22.75 10.84
CA SER A 581 6.18 24.11 10.76
C SER A 581 4.74 24.05 10.25
N LEU A 582 3.81 24.56 11.05
CA LEU A 582 2.43 24.81 10.66
C LEU A 582 2.26 26.31 10.39
N PHE A 583 1.86 26.66 9.18
CA PHE A 583 1.59 28.02 8.75
C PHE A 583 0.10 28.31 8.77
N LEU A 584 -0.25 29.44 9.36
CA LEU A 584 -1.63 29.91 9.50
C LEU A 584 -1.74 31.31 8.92
N GLN A 585 -2.49 31.45 7.84
CA GLN A 585 -2.96 32.77 7.41
C GLN A 585 -4.22 33.13 8.20
N ARG A 586 -4.29 34.34 8.76
CA ARG A 586 -5.51 34.90 9.36
C ARG A 586 -5.72 36.32 8.86
N GLY A 587 -6.75 36.53 8.03
CA GLY A 587 -6.94 37.82 7.34
C GLY A 587 -5.72 38.17 6.49
N GLY A 588 -5.06 39.29 6.79
CA GLY A 588 -3.82 39.71 6.12
C GLY A 588 -2.53 39.27 6.83
N ALA A 589 -2.60 38.51 7.93
CA ALA A 589 -1.42 38.07 8.67
C ALA A 589 -1.03 36.63 8.32
N LEU A 590 0.27 36.31 8.45
CA LEU A 590 0.83 34.97 8.36
C LEU A 590 1.61 34.66 9.64
N ASP A 591 1.16 33.64 10.37
CA ASP A 591 1.79 33.12 11.57
C ASP A 591 2.44 31.74 11.28
N ARG A 592 3.53 31.42 11.97
CA ARG A 592 4.15 30.08 11.99
C ARG A 592 4.11 29.50 13.40
N TYR A 593 3.80 28.22 13.51
CA TYR A 593 3.80 27.42 14.74
C TYR A 593 4.73 26.21 14.57
N THR A 594 5.24 25.70 15.69
CA THR A 594 6.05 24.47 15.75
C THR A 594 5.18 23.30 16.20
N VAL A 595 5.05 22.28 15.36
CA VAL A 595 4.39 21.00 15.66
C VAL A 595 5.43 20.03 16.20
N THR A 596 5.29 19.63 17.46
CA THR A 596 6.30 18.82 18.17
C THR A 596 5.99 17.33 18.21
N LYS A 597 4.82 16.91 17.73
CA LYS A 597 4.36 15.51 17.71
C LYS A 597 3.61 15.18 16.43
N ALA A 598 3.70 13.91 16.01
CA ALA A 598 2.92 13.38 14.88
C ALA A 598 1.40 13.45 15.13
N LYS A 599 0.94 13.21 16.37
CA LYS A 599 -0.46 13.32 16.80
C LYS A 599 -0.64 14.37 17.91
N PRO A 600 -0.73 15.68 17.56
CA PRO A 600 -0.92 16.74 18.55
C PRO A 600 -2.20 16.53 19.35
N ALA A 601 -2.14 16.47 20.67
CA ALA A 601 -3.30 16.33 21.54
C ALA A 601 -3.70 17.67 22.19
N ASN A 602 -2.76 18.60 22.32
CA ASN A 602 -2.98 19.90 22.94
C ASN A 602 -2.19 20.99 22.19
N VAL A 603 -2.84 22.02 21.66
CA VAL A 603 -2.14 23.08 20.89
C VAL A 603 -1.10 23.81 21.75
N THR A 604 -1.37 24.07 23.02
CA THR A 604 -0.44 24.81 23.89
C THR A 604 0.84 24.04 24.19
N ALA A 605 0.82 22.70 24.11
CA ALA A 605 1.99 21.85 24.36
C ALA A 605 2.62 21.29 23.07
N ASP A 606 1.79 21.02 22.06
CA ASP A 606 2.18 20.27 20.87
C ASP A 606 2.23 21.12 19.59
N ILE A 607 1.63 22.31 19.58
CA ILE A 607 1.63 23.28 18.47
C ILE A 607 2.03 24.67 19.02
N THR A 608 3.32 24.84 19.28
CA THR A 608 3.86 25.91 20.12
C THR A 608 4.62 26.98 19.33
N ALA A 609 5.32 27.87 20.03
CA ALA A 609 6.27 28.82 19.44
C ALA A 609 5.70 29.67 18.29
N LYS A 610 4.51 30.26 18.50
CA LYS A 610 3.89 31.18 17.55
C LYS A 610 4.85 32.31 17.20
N THR A 611 5.18 32.43 15.91
CA THR A 611 5.98 33.52 15.36
C THR A 611 5.16 34.23 14.28
N ALA A 612 4.95 35.54 14.42
CA ALA A 612 4.34 36.34 13.36
C ALA A 612 5.37 36.57 12.24
N ILE A 613 5.11 36.01 11.06
CA ILE A 613 6.00 36.12 9.89
C ILE A 613 5.66 37.37 9.07
N ILE A 614 4.37 37.60 8.83
CA ILE A 614 3.85 38.78 8.14
C ILE A 614 2.70 39.33 8.97
N GLY A 615 2.79 40.58 9.44
CA GLY A 615 1.79 41.18 10.31
C GLY A 615 0.50 41.61 9.59
N SER A 616 0.59 42.01 8.32
CA SER A 616 -0.54 42.45 7.49
C SER A 616 -0.19 42.36 5.99
N GLY A 617 -1.20 42.45 5.11
CA GLY A 617 -1.01 42.45 3.65
C GLY A 617 -0.83 41.08 2.98
N PHE A 618 -0.80 39.98 3.72
CA PHE A 618 -0.73 38.60 3.22
C PHE A 618 -2.12 38.01 2.96
N GLY A 619 -2.89 38.63 2.06
CA GLY A 619 -4.20 38.15 1.62
C GLY A 619 -4.10 37.30 0.36
N VAL A 620 -3.86 35.99 0.49
CA VAL A 620 -3.70 35.08 -0.66
C VAL A 620 -4.95 34.21 -0.88
N PRO A 621 -5.42 33.98 -2.12
CA PRO A 621 -6.57 33.08 -2.39
C PRO A 621 -6.31 31.61 -2.06
N SER A 622 -5.09 31.12 -2.27
CA SER A 622 -4.70 29.73 -1.98
C SER A 622 -3.25 29.66 -1.52
N MET A 623 -2.91 28.65 -0.72
CA MET A 623 -1.59 28.47 -0.12
C MET A 623 -1.26 26.98 0.02
N ALA A 624 0.00 26.62 -0.20
CA ALA A 624 0.58 25.29 -0.01
C ALA A 624 2.00 25.40 0.54
N ALA A 625 2.59 24.27 0.95
CA ALA A 625 4.00 24.18 1.31
C ALA A 625 4.69 23.19 0.37
N THR A 626 5.94 23.50 0.07
CA THR A 626 6.76 22.72 -0.86
C THR A 626 7.96 22.08 -0.18
N GLY A 627 8.20 22.42 1.09
CA GLY A 627 9.20 21.84 1.97
C GLY A 627 9.57 22.78 3.10
N LYS A 628 10.64 22.47 3.83
CA LYS A 628 11.06 23.16 5.06
C LYS A 628 11.10 24.68 4.91
N GLY A 629 10.17 25.38 5.57
CA GLY A 629 10.08 26.85 5.52
C GLY A 629 9.80 27.42 4.12
N ARG A 630 9.24 26.63 3.20
CA ARG A 630 8.90 27.05 1.83
C ARG A 630 7.39 27.02 1.64
N LEU A 631 6.82 28.19 1.37
CA LEU A 631 5.39 28.34 1.04
C LEU A 631 5.21 28.71 -0.43
N LEU A 632 4.10 28.26 -0.99
CA LEU A 632 3.64 28.62 -2.32
C LEU A 632 2.23 29.20 -2.17
N ALA A 633 1.94 30.29 -2.86
CA ALA A 633 0.62 30.89 -2.82
C ALA A 633 0.23 31.50 -4.17
N THR A 634 -1.07 31.53 -4.45
CA THR A 634 -1.57 32.37 -5.54
C THR A 634 -1.88 33.76 -5.01
N THR A 635 -1.84 34.76 -5.88
CA THR A 635 -2.27 36.13 -5.55
C THR A 635 -3.58 36.47 -6.25
N SER A 636 -4.26 37.53 -5.80
CA SER A 636 -5.44 38.07 -6.49
C SER A 636 -5.12 38.58 -7.90
N ALA A 637 -3.87 38.92 -8.20
CA ALA A 637 -3.39 39.29 -9.53
C ALA A 637 -3.12 38.07 -10.45
N GLY A 638 -3.35 36.84 -9.97
CA GLY A 638 -3.12 35.63 -10.74
C GLY A 638 -1.64 35.24 -10.89
N ILE A 639 -0.81 35.68 -9.95
CA ILE A 639 0.62 35.33 -9.82
C ILE A 639 0.75 34.06 -8.97
N LEU A 640 1.73 33.20 -9.30
CA LEU A 640 2.25 32.19 -8.39
C LEU A 640 3.46 32.78 -7.65
N ALA A 641 3.35 32.90 -6.33
CA ALA A 641 4.38 33.45 -5.47
C ALA A 641 4.96 32.35 -4.56
N ALA A 642 6.28 32.25 -4.52
CA ALA A 642 7.01 31.35 -3.62
C ALA A 642 7.72 32.17 -2.53
N TYR A 643 7.52 31.76 -1.28
CA TYR A 643 8.06 32.41 -0.09
C TYR A 643 9.09 31.51 0.59
N THR A 644 10.19 32.12 1.03
CA THR A 644 11.20 31.48 1.88
C THR A 644 11.13 32.08 3.27
N ILE A 645 10.88 31.23 4.25
CA ILE A 645 10.65 31.60 5.64
C ILE A 645 11.61 30.79 6.52
N PRO A 646 12.83 31.29 6.76
CA PRO A 646 13.82 30.61 7.58
C PRO A 646 13.36 30.50 9.05
N ALA A 647 13.98 29.56 9.79
CA ALA A 647 13.68 29.35 11.21
C ALA A 647 13.91 30.61 12.06
N ALA A 648 14.95 31.39 11.74
CA ALA A 648 15.25 32.69 12.33
C ALA A 648 15.46 33.73 11.21
N GLY A 649 14.95 34.96 11.37
CA GLY A 649 15.10 36.05 10.41
C GLY A 649 13.81 36.46 9.67
N GLY A 650 13.96 37.29 8.63
CA GLY A 650 12.87 37.75 7.76
C GLY A 650 12.53 36.76 6.65
N TRP A 651 11.48 37.04 5.88
CA TRP A 651 11.05 36.23 4.74
C TRP A 651 11.48 36.87 3.42
N SER A 652 11.59 36.06 2.37
CA SER A 652 11.78 36.52 0.99
C SER A 652 10.70 35.96 0.07
N ARG A 653 10.45 36.63 -1.05
CA ARG A 653 9.48 36.23 -2.07
C ARG A 653 10.11 36.28 -3.45
N VAL A 654 9.78 35.28 -4.26
CA VAL A 654 10.01 35.21 -5.70
C VAL A 654 8.71 34.82 -6.37
N ASP A 655 8.55 35.16 -7.66
CA ASP A 655 7.33 34.90 -8.41
C ASP A 655 7.63 33.93 -9.57
N PRO A 656 7.56 32.60 -9.34
CA PRO A 656 7.82 31.60 -10.40
C PRO A 656 6.92 31.76 -11.62
N ALA A 657 5.73 32.36 -11.48
CA ALA A 657 4.89 32.72 -12.62
C ALA A 657 4.16 34.04 -12.38
N SER A 658 4.34 34.99 -13.29
CA SER A 658 3.74 36.33 -13.20
C SER A 658 2.25 36.40 -13.62
N SER A 659 1.70 35.33 -14.21
CA SER A 659 0.31 35.27 -14.67
C SER A 659 -0.17 33.83 -14.84
N GLY A 660 -1.46 33.64 -15.12
CA GLY A 660 -2.04 32.34 -15.45
C GLY A 660 -2.44 31.50 -14.24
N TRP A 661 -2.32 32.04 -13.02
CA TRP A 661 -2.72 31.41 -11.75
C TRP A 661 -3.93 32.09 -11.08
N GLY A 662 -4.72 32.83 -11.86
CA GLY A 662 -6.01 33.37 -11.43
C GLY A 662 -7.08 32.27 -11.28
N GLY A 663 -8.10 32.52 -10.46
CA GLY A 663 -9.23 31.59 -10.29
C GLY A 663 -8.92 30.28 -9.55
N VAL A 664 -7.73 30.17 -8.96
CA VAL A 664 -7.32 29.01 -8.17
C VAL A 664 -8.07 29.01 -6.84
N THR A 665 -8.84 27.95 -6.60
CA THR A 665 -9.66 27.78 -5.39
C THR A 665 -8.93 26.98 -4.30
N SER A 666 -8.01 26.10 -4.70
CA SER A 666 -7.16 25.35 -3.78
C SER A 666 -5.79 25.08 -4.42
N LEU A 667 -4.76 25.06 -3.59
CA LEU A 667 -3.38 24.78 -3.97
C LEU A 667 -2.83 23.77 -2.96
N PHE A 668 -2.20 22.71 -3.43
CA PHE A 668 -1.57 21.71 -2.56
C PHE A 668 -0.31 21.16 -3.21
N SER A 669 0.57 20.60 -2.40
CA SER A 669 1.86 20.05 -2.85
C SER A 669 2.31 19.00 -1.85
N PRO A 670 2.73 17.81 -2.29
CA PRO A 670 3.45 16.86 -1.44
C PRO A 670 4.93 17.25 -1.26
N GLY A 671 5.44 18.23 -2.01
CA GLY A 671 6.84 18.64 -2.04
C GLY A 671 7.55 18.20 -3.32
N GLY A 672 8.88 18.37 -3.35
CA GLY A 672 9.73 17.90 -4.47
C GLY A 672 9.49 18.58 -5.81
N GLY A 673 8.86 19.77 -5.81
CA GLY A 673 8.55 20.52 -7.04
C GLY A 673 7.21 20.17 -7.68
N HIS A 674 6.43 19.26 -7.08
CA HIS A 674 5.08 18.94 -7.54
C HIS A 674 4.05 19.88 -6.91
N TYR A 675 3.36 20.66 -7.73
CA TYR A 675 2.31 21.58 -7.31
C TYR A 675 1.00 21.20 -7.98
N TYR A 676 -0.11 21.34 -7.27
CA TYR A 676 -1.43 21.03 -7.81
C TYR A 676 -2.38 22.16 -7.51
N ARG A 677 -3.10 22.61 -8.53
CA ARG A 677 -4.08 23.69 -8.41
C ARG A 677 -5.45 23.17 -8.79
N ARG A 678 -6.46 23.61 -8.05
CA ARG A 678 -7.88 23.36 -8.32
C ARG A 678 -8.52 24.64 -8.84
N ASP A 679 -9.21 24.60 -9.97
CA ASP A 679 -10.00 25.73 -10.47
C ASP A 679 -11.41 25.81 -9.86
N ALA A 680 -12.22 26.77 -10.29
CA ALA A 680 -13.60 26.94 -9.82
C ALA A 680 -14.54 25.80 -10.24
N ASN A 681 -14.23 25.11 -11.35
CA ASN A 681 -15.00 23.96 -11.85
C ASN A 681 -14.64 22.65 -11.12
N GLY A 682 -13.70 22.72 -10.16
CA GLY A 682 -13.22 21.55 -9.44
C GLY A 682 -12.28 20.68 -10.25
N VAL A 683 -11.62 21.26 -11.27
CA VAL A 683 -10.59 20.62 -12.06
C VAL A 683 -9.24 20.78 -11.38
N VAL A 684 -8.55 19.67 -11.13
CA VAL A 684 -7.16 19.68 -10.66
C VAL A 684 -6.21 19.52 -11.83
N THR A 685 -5.18 20.36 -11.89
CA THR A 685 -4.04 20.24 -12.81
C THR A 685 -2.75 20.21 -11.99
N GLY A 686 -1.76 19.45 -12.46
CA GLY A 686 -0.44 19.36 -11.84
C GLY A 686 0.56 20.27 -12.53
N TRP A 687 1.55 20.70 -11.78
CA TRP A 687 2.75 21.36 -12.28
C TRP A 687 3.97 20.72 -11.68
N LEU A 688 5.01 20.59 -12.48
CA LEU A 688 6.34 20.20 -12.02
C LEU A 688 7.30 21.37 -12.24
N ASP A 689 7.91 21.79 -11.15
CA ASP A 689 9.05 22.68 -11.11
C ASP A 689 10.29 21.83 -10.83
N ALA A 690 11.17 21.70 -11.82
CA ALA A 690 12.36 20.86 -11.71
C ALA A 690 13.47 21.52 -10.88
N SER A 691 13.30 22.75 -10.42
CA SER A 691 14.26 23.48 -9.60
C SER A 691 13.55 24.40 -8.61
N PRO A 692 12.70 23.84 -7.73
CA PRO A 692 11.69 24.59 -6.98
C PRO A 692 12.21 25.64 -6.01
N TYR A 693 13.53 25.66 -5.79
CA TYR A 693 14.22 26.45 -4.76
C TYR A 693 15.06 27.57 -5.38
N ASN A 694 15.22 27.59 -6.72
CA ASN A 694 15.95 28.65 -7.42
C ASN A 694 15.10 29.90 -7.69
N GLY A 695 13.77 29.80 -7.52
CA GLY A 695 12.83 30.92 -7.65
C GLY A 695 12.59 31.42 -9.08
N SER A 696 13.16 30.78 -10.09
CA SER A 696 13.11 31.25 -11.49
C SER A 696 11.79 30.94 -12.18
N GLY A 697 11.16 29.81 -11.84
CA GLY A 697 9.98 29.27 -12.54
C GLY A 697 10.20 28.92 -14.01
N THR A 698 11.44 29.01 -14.51
CA THR A 698 11.78 28.74 -15.92
C THR A 698 11.53 27.29 -16.34
N ASP A 699 11.56 26.39 -15.37
CA ASP A 699 11.32 24.96 -15.51
C ASP A 699 9.98 24.51 -14.90
N LEU A 700 9.06 25.44 -14.65
CA LEU A 700 7.68 25.17 -14.28
C LEU A 700 6.88 24.64 -15.49
N THR A 701 6.39 23.42 -15.39
CA THR A 701 5.65 22.74 -16.47
C THR A 701 4.32 22.23 -16.01
N ALA A 702 3.25 22.49 -16.77
CA ALA A 702 1.97 21.87 -16.54
C ALA A 702 1.99 20.40 -16.96
N PHE A 703 1.33 19.55 -16.19
CA PHE A 703 0.91 18.21 -16.58
C PHE A 703 -0.49 17.95 -16.05
N VAL A 704 -1.30 17.21 -16.81
CA VAL A 704 -2.64 16.82 -16.33
C VAL A 704 -2.52 15.42 -15.74
N PRO A 705 -2.84 15.22 -14.46
CA PRO A 705 -2.90 13.88 -13.91
C PRO A 705 -3.90 13.02 -14.71
N ALA A 706 -3.49 11.86 -15.23
CA ALA A 706 -4.36 11.01 -16.03
C ALA A 706 -5.52 10.43 -15.18
N GLY A 707 -6.74 10.34 -15.72
CA GLY A 707 -7.88 9.73 -15.02
C GLY A 707 -9.26 10.26 -15.48
N SER A 708 -10.31 9.44 -15.34
CA SER A 708 -11.63 9.61 -15.98
C SER A 708 -12.57 10.69 -15.41
N SER A 709 -12.11 11.53 -14.49
CA SER A 709 -12.76 12.81 -14.19
C SER A 709 -11.77 13.73 -13.48
N SER A 710 -11.28 14.73 -14.22
CA SER A 710 -10.53 15.82 -13.62
C SER A 710 -11.43 16.71 -12.75
N THR A 711 -12.76 16.64 -12.93
CA THR A 711 -13.79 17.35 -12.16
C THR A 711 -14.18 16.66 -10.85
N GLY A 712 -14.82 17.40 -9.94
CA GLY A 712 -15.41 16.84 -8.71
C GLY A 712 -14.46 16.75 -7.51
N TRP A 713 -13.28 17.37 -7.58
CA TRP A 713 -12.41 17.52 -6.41
C TRP A 713 -13.03 18.45 -5.37
N ASP A 714 -12.80 18.16 -4.10
CA ASP A 714 -13.29 18.98 -2.99
C ASP A 714 -12.68 20.39 -2.98
N PRO A 715 -13.40 21.40 -2.47
CA PRO A 715 -12.91 22.78 -2.43
C PRO A 715 -11.73 22.97 -1.46
N LEU A 716 -11.65 22.17 -0.39
CA LEU A 716 -10.52 22.14 0.53
C LEU A 716 -9.70 20.89 0.24
N LEU A 717 -8.41 21.06 -0.05
CA LEU A 717 -7.50 19.97 -0.36
C LEU A 717 -6.18 20.14 0.38
N SER A 718 -5.62 19.05 0.87
CA SER A 718 -4.30 19.02 1.49
C SER A 718 -3.60 17.72 1.13
N ALA A 719 -2.41 17.81 0.56
CA ALA A 719 -1.57 16.63 0.32
C ALA A 719 -0.72 16.34 1.55
N VAL A 720 -0.50 15.05 1.80
CA VAL A 720 0.48 14.60 2.79
C VAL A 720 1.88 15.00 2.26
N PRO A 721 2.68 15.76 3.02
CA PRO A 721 4.05 16.05 2.63
C PRO A 721 4.85 14.75 2.51
N TYR A 722 5.74 14.62 1.52
CA TYR A 722 6.61 13.45 1.36
C TYR A 722 7.46 13.16 2.60
N ASP A 723 7.69 14.21 3.39
CA ASP A 723 8.51 14.19 4.59
C ASP A 723 7.69 14.39 5.86
N SER A 724 6.40 14.08 5.78
CA SER A 724 5.57 13.96 6.97
C SER A 724 6.19 13.02 8.00
N TRP A 725 5.84 13.25 9.26
CA TRP A 725 6.21 12.35 10.35
C TRP A 725 5.83 10.90 10.02
N PRO A 726 6.59 9.91 10.54
CA PRO A 726 6.17 8.53 10.56
C PRO A 726 4.71 8.41 11.03
N ASP A 727 3.90 7.69 10.27
CA ASP A 727 2.53 7.36 10.66
C ASP A 727 2.50 6.00 11.38
N SER A 728 1.35 5.70 12.02
CA SER A 728 1.18 4.44 12.77
C SER A 728 0.86 3.20 11.90
N THR A 729 0.75 3.37 10.58
CA THR A 729 0.26 2.36 9.63
C THR A 729 1.31 1.86 8.65
N ARG A 730 2.40 2.61 8.46
CA ARG A 730 3.61 2.12 7.81
C ARG A 730 4.10 0.96 8.65
N ARG A 731 4.09 -0.24 8.07
CA ARG A 731 4.94 -1.31 8.55
C ARG A 731 6.37 -0.78 8.52
N TRP A 732 6.88 -0.47 9.70
CA TRP A 732 8.30 -0.25 9.92
C TRP A 732 8.92 -1.63 10.15
#